data_AF-A0A7E5WQ30-F1
#
_entry.id   AF-A0A7E5WQ30-F1
#
_cell.length_a   1.000
_cell.length_b   1.000
_cell.length_c   1.000
_cell.angle_alpha   90.00
_cell.angle_beta   90.00
_cell.angle_gamma   90.00
#
_symmetry.space_group_name_H-M   'P 1'
#
loop_
_entity.id
_entity.type
_entity.pdbx_description
1 polymer ?
#
loop_
_entity_poly.entity_id
_entity_poly.type
_entity_poly.pdbx_seq_one_letter_code
_entity_poly.pdbx_strand_id
1 'polypeptide(L)'
;MEAGDQNYFEPIMKHSFTRKADSLTCGPFGNIRTRDFICIQSLDGSLSFFDQDTFLFMCLFSDVIIPSPICYIASSDTFVICKSTWLLEIYSYQQLREFSELNLRQSKKNIPQWVYNAGEEISRVQVIQTSSNFSSILALGERHVYCFQDNGLMKYMIKFDFIPVCFYAYLIGWYYEPGARLLVMVTSDDSKLFIYEGTTLLWSCSLLSPAICISRCFLKSLPGGLVTLSSNGIVNVGYIGTEPDLNSNAPTMINDVTDPEQVQAELEVAEDSLRNILNNNDDADHRRSIVGEILKIKADVGKPVQNLFQEFNNENNEALHLLMCPVVIMLSCDDPKYIQSVQVTYICSSPFSCSESTVCLDGVNGTEIIENQVFLTCEADVSESWVKILFSVTDNTGKIVVLNRKVLLPLSLYCTLSETVPESRYKLRIQTNHSCIEFSKIFTDFSEDEIKKHGDILTFMYRSTKRTVTIKTDVEQYSMEADDFTEITSILDNFLIRLSDHYIRMGIKDFRFQIKLDKEFVKQLVHRFLKCVEMHAKERIKLKDLEDELNVRQKQFTLVQRRLLVQYGSLPPGDCDPLEYLMKDTHQSLIKVVHQIIDCKEAVCRAGSSLTSVGHLIIYVLKQFSQDDLKITLVEEMLSLGSLYEHYQEWEEAVTQAVSYILNNLFKNTEKDKEKLAPVTEQGILSHINLKRFVKQMKMILDKMFSEAFENDDAGKTDDKVTRIEELVEVI
;
A
#
# COMPACT_ATOMS: atom_id res chain seq x y z
N MET A 1 20.93 -60.59 -2.06
CA MET A 1 22.36 -60.90 -2.31
C MET A 1 23.13 -60.19 -1.23
N GLU A 2 23.76 -60.97 -0.36
CA GLU A 2 24.70 -60.49 0.66
C GLU A 2 25.92 -59.87 -0.05
N ALA A 3 26.65 -58.99 0.65
CA ALA A 3 27.69 -58.09 0.14
C ALA A 3 28.98 -58.77 -0.43
N GLY A 4 28.87 -59.95 -1.04
CA GLY A 4 29.99 -60.75 -1.54
C GLY A 4 30.16 -60.80 -3.07
N ASP A 5 29.11 -60.51 -3.86
CA ASP A 5 29.22 -60.49 -5.33
C ASP A 5 29.63 -59.09 -5.80
N GLN A 6 30.93 -58.86 -5.94
CA GLN A 6 31.47 -57.61 -6.47
C GLN A 6 31.59 -57.70 -8.00
N ASN A 7 30.79 -56.90 -8.72
CA ASN A 7 30.98 -56.69 -10.14
C ASN A 7 32.19 -55.77 -10.34
N TYR A 8 33.22 -56.22 -11.04
CA TYR A 8 34.36 -55.39 -11.44
C TYR A 8 34.12 -54.85 -12.86
N PHE A 9 34.39 -53.56 -13.07
CA PHE A 9 34.37 -52.96 -14.39
C PHE A 9 35.74 -53.17 -15.06
N GLU A 10 35.80 -54.02 -16.07
CA GLU A 10 37.00 -54.21 -16.89
C GLU A 10 36.88 -53.37 -18.17
N PRO A 11 37.77 -52.38 -18.41
CA PRO A 11 37.71 -51.56 -19.62
C PRO A 11 38.16 -52.40 -20.83
N ILE A 12 37.19 -52.83 -21.64
CA ILE A 12 37.45 -53.64 -22.83
C ILE A 12 38.07 -52.80 -23.96
N MET A 13 37.57 -51.57 -24.16
CA MET A 13 38.00 -50.68 -25.24
C MET A 13 38.00 -49.23 -24.78
N LYS A 14 38.90 -48.42 -25.35
CA LYS A 14 38.99 -46.98 -25.07
C LYS A 14 39.20 -46.21 -26.36
N HIS A 15 38.26 -45.32 -26.67
CA HIS A 15 38.40 -44.33 -27.73
C HIS A 15 38.88 -43.00 -27.15
N SER A 16 39.84 -42.37 -27.83
CA SER A 16 40.28 -41.01 -27.51
C SER A 16 39.62 -40.05 -28.48
N PHE A 17 38.85 -39.08 -27.96
CA PHE A 17 38.16 -38.09 -28.79
C PHE A 17 39.02 -36.83 -28.98
N THR A 18 39.03 -36.30 -30.19
CA THR A 18 39.64 -35.00 -30.51
C THR A 18 38.75 -33.84 -30.09
N ARG A 19 37.43 -34.05 -30.08
CA ARG A 19 36.40 -33.09 -29.69
C ARG A 19 35.72 -33.55 -28.39
N LYS A 20 35.17 -32.61 -27.62
CA LYS A 20 34.42 -32.91 -26.40
C LYS A 20 33.03 -33.47 -26.76
N ALA A 21 32.70 -34.64 -26.24
CA ALA A 21 31.41 -35.29 -26.46
C ALA A 21 30.31 -34.65 -25.59
N ASP A 22 29.10 -34.58 -26.14
CA ASP A 22 27.88 -34.13 -25.47
C ASP A 22 26.92 -35.30 -25.22
N SER A 23 26.57 -36.03 -26.28
CA SER A 23 25.60 -37.13 -26.23
C SER A 23 26.07 -38.33 -27.07
N LEU A 24 25.43 -39.49 -26.82
CA LEU A 24 25.71 -40.75 -27.50
C LEU A 24 24.41 -41.43 -27.91
N THR A 25 24.38 -41.97 -29.12
CA THR A 25 23.32 -42.85 -29.60
C THR A 25 23.93 -44.12 -30.18
N CYS A 26 23.24 -45.25 -30.05
CA CYS A 26 23.72 -46.54 -30.54
C CYS A 26 22.61 -47.31 -31.25
N GLY A 27 23.00 -48.17 -32.17
CA GLY A 27 22.06 -49.07 -32.84
C GLY A 27 22.66 -49.74 -34.07
N PRO A 28 21.89 -50.59 -34.76
CA PRO A 28 22.34 -51.37 -35.91
C PRO A 28 22.39 -50.52 -37.20
N PHE A 29 23.20 -49.46 -37.21
CA PHE A 29 23.31 -48.52 -38.34
C PHE A 29 23.62 -49.26 -39.65
N GLY A 30 22.92 -48.93 -40.74
CA GLY A 30 23.03 -49.65 -42.00
C GLY A 30 22.24 -50.96 -42.03
N ASN A 31 21.30 -51.17 -41.11
CA ASN A 31 20.50 -52.39 -40.95
C ASN A 31 21.33 -53.67 -40.67
N ILE A 32 22.46 -53.52 -39.98
CA ILE A 32 23.35 -54.65 -39.64
C ILE A 32 22.86 -55.30 -38.34
N ARG A 33 22.21 -56.46 -38.44
CA ARG A 33 21.57 -57.13 -37.29
C ARG A 33 22.52 -57.79 -36.29
N THR A 34 23.81 -57.90 -36.61
CA THR A 34 24.77 -58.69 -35.82
C THR A 34 25.50 -57.88 -34.76
N ARG A 35 25.53 -56.55 -34.85
CA ARG A 35 26.25 -55.66 -33.94
C ARG A 35 25.71 -54.24 -34.00
N ASP A 36 25.85 -53.54 -32.89
CA ASP A 36 25.50 -52.12 -32.77
C ASP A 36 26.73 -51.24 -33.02
N PHE A 37 26.48 -50.14 -33.71
CA PHE A 37 27.41 -49.06 -33.95
C PHE A 37 27.14 -47.93 -32.97
N ILE A 38 28.14 -47.07 -32.76
CA ILE A 38 28.07 -45.96 -31.83
C ILE A 38 28.21 -44.66 -32.61
N CYS A 39 27.30 -43.73 -32.39
CA CYS A 39 27.39 -42.36 -32.87
C CYS A 39 27.54 -41.42 -31.68
N ILE A 40 28.55 -40.57 -31.74
CA ILE A 40 28.90 -39.62 -30.69
C ILE A 40 28.71 -38.21 -31.24
N GLN A 41 27.87 -37.44 -30.56
CA GLN A 41 27.69 -36.02 -30.83
C GLN A 41 28.70 -35.23 -30.01
N SER A 42 29.44 -34.34 -30.66
CA SER A 42 30.33 -33.40 -29.99
C SER A 42 29.60 -32.09 -29.65
N LEU A 43 30.15 -31.31 -28.72
CA LEU A 43 29.60 -30.01 -28.31
C LEU A 43 29.45 -28.99 -29.46
N ASP A 44 30.19 -29.17 -30.55
CA ASP A 44 30.11 -28.33 -31.76
C ASP A 44 29.10 -28.85 -32.80
N GLY A 45 28.28 -29.85 -32.44
CA GLY A 45 27.28 -30.45 -33.31
C GLY A 45 27.82 -31.46 -34.31
N SER A 46 29.11 -31.80 -34.26
CA SER A 46 29.69 -32.82 -35.15
C SER A 46 29.32 -34.25 -34.71
N LEU A 47 29.03 -35.13 -35.66
CA LEU A 47 28.66 -36.52 -35.41
C LEU A 47 29.78 -37.46 -35.84
N SER A 48 30.29 -38.26 -34.91
CA SER A 48 31.36 -39.23 -35.14
C SER A 48 30.82 -40.66 -35.04
N PHE A 49 31.01 -41.46 -36.08
CA PHE A 49 30.52 -42.83 -36.15
C PHE A 49 31.64 -43.85 -35.93
N PHE A 50 31.35 -44.86 -35.12
CA PHE A 50 32.28 -45.92 -34.74
C PHE A 50 31.66 -47.30 -34.90
N ASP A 51 32.47 -48.24 -35.39
CA ASP A 51 32.19 -49.68 -35.39
C ASP A 51 33.12 -50.34 -34.38
N GLN A 52 32.61 -50.55 -33.16
CA GLN A 52 33.35 -51.12 -32.03
C GLN A 52 34.67 -50.41 -31.76
N ASP A 53 35.80 -50.91 -32.26
CA ASP A 53 37.15 -50.39 -32.10
C ASP A 53 37.61 -49.48 -33.27
N THR A 54 36.84 -49.37 -34.35
CA THR A 54 37.21 -48.61 -35.54
C THR A 54 36.37 -47.35 -35.73
N PHE A 55 37.04 -46.23 -36.01
CA PHE A 55 36.38 -45.00 -36.44
C PHE A 55 35.98 -45.11 -37.92
N LEU A 56 34.74 -44.77 -38.25
CA LEU A 56 34.20 -44.87 -39.61
C LEU A 56 34.29 -43.53 -40.35
N PHE A 57 33.58 -42.50 -39.87
CA PHE A 57 33.53 -41.18 -40.48
C PHE A 57 32.94 -40.13 -39.52
N MET A 58 33.07 -38.86 -39.89
CA MET A 58 32.50 -37.71 -39.17
C MET A 58 31.64 -36.85 -40.10
N CYS A 59 30.54 -36.32 -39.59
CA CYS A 59 29.65 -35.36 -40.26
C CYS A 59 29.67 -34.01 -39.53
N LEU A 60 29.63 -32.91 -40.29
CA LEU A 60 29.61 -31.54 -39.76
C LEU A 60 28.37 -30.80 -40.25
N PHE A 61 27.50 -30.37 -39.34
CA PHE A 61 26.30 -29.61 -39.70
C PHE A 61 26.56 -28.12 -39.59
N SER A 62 26.04 -27.35 -40.55
CA SER A 62 25.87 -25.91 -40.37
C SER A 62 24.68 -25.65 -39.44
N ASP A 63 24.71 -24.53 -38.72
CA ASP A 63 23.58 -24.01 -37.95
C ASP A 63 23.24 -24.79 -36.64
N VAL A 64 24.22 -25.49 -36.07
CA VAL A 64 24.15 -26.05 -34.71
C VAL A 64 25.04 -25.22 -33.79
N ILE A 65 24.42 -24.39 -32.94
CA ILE A 65 25.12 -23.55 -31.95
C ILE A 65 25.21 -24.30 -30.62
N ILE A 66 24.14 -25.02 -30.27
CA ILE A 66 23.99 -25.83 -29.06
C ILE A 66 23.68 -27.27 -29.50
N PRO A 67 24.35 -28.28 -28.95
CA PRO A 67 24.03 -29.67 -29.26
C PRO A 67 22.62 -29.99 -28.77
N SER A 68 21.77 -30.43 -29.69
CA SER A 68 20.40 -30.86 -29.41
C SER A 68 20.30 -32.38 -29.53
N PRO A 69 19.28 -33.04 -28.94
CA PRO A 69 19.16 -34.49 -28.90
C PRO A 69 19.16 -35.14 -30.28
N ILE A 70 19.82 -36.30 -30.37
CA ILE A 70 19.93 -37.12 -31.57
C ILE A 70 19.47 -38.54 -31.26
N CYS A 71 18.70 -39.13 -32.17
CA CYS A 71 18.22 -40.50 -32.01
C CYS A 71 18.25 -41.26 -33.34
N TYR A 72 18.54 -42.56 -33.28
CA TYR A 72 18.53 -43.45 -34.44
C TYR A 72 17.21 -44.22 -34.53
N ILE A 73 16.66 -44.32 -35.74
CA ILE A 73 15.44 -45.07 -36.07
C ILE A 73 15.83 -46.33 -36.84
N ALA A 74 15.79 -47.48 -36.17
CA ALA A 74 16.16 -48.77 -36.76
C ALA A 74 15.20 -49.27 -37.85
N SER A 75 13.91 -48.90 -37.82
CA SER A 75 12.93 -49.34 -38.82
C SER A 75 13.19 -48.78 -40.22
N SER A 76 13.72 -47.55 -40.30
CA SER A 76 13.94 -46.82 -41.55
C SER A 76 15.42 -46.54 -41.85
N ASP A 77 16.34 -46.93 -40.96
CA ASP A 77 17.78 -46.63 -41.03
C ASP A 77 18.08 -45.12 -41.17
N THR A 78 17.42 -44.33 -40.33
CA THR A 78 17.51 -42.85 -40.33
C THR A 78 17.88 -42.28 -38.97
N PHE A 79 18.39 -41.06 -38.95
CA PHE A 79 18.74 -40.28 -37.77
C PHE A 79 17.81 -39.08 -37.65
N VAL A 80 17.27 -38.88 -36.46
CA VAL A 80 16.57 -37.66 -36.06
C VAL A 80 17.60 -36.71 -35.48
N ILE A 81 17.72 -35.52 -36.08
CA ILE A 81 18.62 -34.46 -35.65
C ILE A 81 17.78 -33.21 -35.38
N CYS A 82 17.80 -32.75 -34.14
CA CYS A 82 17.25 -31.44 -33.79
C CYS A 82 18.35 -30.38 -33.95
N LYS A 83 18.01 -29.21 -34.51
CA LYS A 83 18.92 -28.07 -34.65
C LYS A 83 18.53 -26.93 -33.73
N SER A 84 19.50 -26.05 -33.44
CA SER A 84 19.27 -24.81 -32.66
C SER A 84 18.36 -23.80 -33.35
N THR A 85 18.03 -24.00 -34.64
CA THR A 85 17.03 -23.21 -35.40
C THR A 85 15.59 -23.69 -35.21
N TRP A 86 15.34 -24.56 -34.22
CA TRP A 86 14.04 -25.21 -33.93
C TRP A 86 13.52 -26.12 -35.05
N LEU A 87 14.42 -26.53 -35.94
CA LEU A 87 14.14 -27.49 -37.00
C LEU A 87 14.48 -28.90 -36.54
N LEU A 88 13.51 -29.81 -36.68
CA LEU A 88 13.69 -31.24 -36.57
C LEU A 88 13.87 -31.81 -37.97
N GLU A 89 15.04 -32.39 -38.23
CA GLU A 89 15.44 -32.91 -39.54
C GLU A 89 15.72 -34.41 -39.45
N ILE A 90 15.38 -35.15 -40.51
CA ILE A 90 15.69 -36.58 -40.62
C ILE A 90 16.62 -36.84 -41.79
N TYR A 91 17.68 -37.61 -41.53
CA TYR A 91 18.68 -38.02 -42.52
C TYR A 91 18.83 -39.54 -42.55
N SER A 92 18.95 -40.14 -43.72
CA SER A 92 19.32 -41.56 -43.80
C SER A 92 20.79 -41.77 -43.44
N TYR A 93 21.12 -42.94 -42.88
CA TYR A 93 22.51 -43.27 -42.58
C TYR A 93 23.41 -43.20 -43.83
N GLN A 94 22.89 -43.60 -44.99
CA GLN A 94 23.61 -43.49 -46.26
C GLN A 94 23.89 -42.03 -46.64
N GLN A 95 22.92 -41.13 -46.48
CA GLN A 95 23.12 -39.69 -46.72
C GLN A 95 24.20 -39.11 -45.81
N LEU A 96 24.21 -39.48 -44.53
CA LEU A 96 25.23 -39.03 -43.58
C LEU A 96 26.63 -39.55 -43.95
N ARG A 97 26.73 -40.80 -44.37
CA ARG A 97 28.00 -41.39 -44.82
C ARG A 97 28.55 -40.70 -46.08
N GLU A 98 27.68 -40.39 -47.04
CA GLU A 98 28.04 -39.61 -48.23
C GLU A 98 28.50 -38.20 -47.87
N PHE A 99 27.87 -37.59 -46.86
CA PHE A 99 28.16 -36.26 -46.33
C PHE A 99 29.41 -36.18 -45.42
N SER A 100 30.14 -37.28 -45.25
CA SER A 100 31.33 -37.31 -44.40
C SER A 100 32.39 -36.27 -44.79
N GLU A 101 33.16 -35.81 -43.80
CA GLU A 101 34.20 -34.77 -43.97
C GLU A 101 35.22 -35.12 -45.08
N LEU A 102 35.42 -36.40 -45.34
CA LEU A 102 36.32 -36.93 -46.36
C LEU A 102 35.81 -36.67 -47.80
N ASN A 103 34.52 -36.40 -48.00
CA ASN A 103 33.85 -36.25 -49.29
C ASN A 103 33.47 -34.80 -49.67
N LEU A 104 33.89 -33.79 -48.89
CA LEU A 104 33.58 -32.36 -49.06
C LEU A 104 33.92 -31.72 -50.43
N ARG A 105 34.57 -32.45 -51.34
CA ARG A 105 34.85 -32.01 -52.72
C ARG A 105 33.62 -32.04 -53.64
N GLN A 106 32.51 -32.68 -53.24
CA GLN A 106 31.26 -32.67 -53.98
C GLN A 106 30.22 -31.80 -53.27
N SER A 107 30.02 -30.57 -53.77
CA SER A 107 29.07 -29.58 -53.24
C SER A 107 27.59 -29.95 -53.49
N LYS A 108 27.15 -31.13 -53.05
CA LYS A 108 25.72 -31.45 -53.01
C LYS A 108 25.14 -30.96 -51.68
N LYS A 109 24.22 -29.99 -51.74
CA LYS A 109 23.41 -29.62 -50.57
C LYS A 109 22.65 -30.88 -50.11
N ASN A 110 22.88 -31.29 -48.86
CA ASN A 110 22.17 -32.43 -48.29
C ASN A 110 20.71 -32.00 -48.04
N ILE A 111 19.76 -32.72 -48.65
CA ILE A 111 18.34 -32.44 -48.50
C ILE A 111 17.82 -33.46 -47.49
N PRO A 112 17.39 -33.03 -46.29
CA PRO A 112 16.79 -33.93 -45.31
C PRO A 112 15.54 -34.61 -45.90
N GLN A 113 15.24 -35.82 -45.46
CA GLN A 113 14.10 -36.59 -45.95
C GLN A 113 12.77 -35.86 -45.66
N TRP A 114 12.68 -35.22 -44.49
CA TRP A 114 11.66 -34.24 -44.16
C TRP A 114 12.17 -33.32 -43.05
N VAL A 115 11.53 -32.16 -42.93
CA VAL A 115 11.83 -31.14 -41.93
C VAL A 115 10.54 -30.69 -41.27
N TYR A 116 10.57 -30.50 -39.96
CA TYR A 116 9.50 -29.87 -39.20
C TYR A 116 10.04 -28.72 -38.36
N ASN A 117 9.35 -27.57 -38.37
CA ASN A 117 9.69 -26.46 -37.48
C ASN A 117 8.81 -26.55 -36.22
N ALA A 118 9.44 -26.88 -35.10
CA ALA A 118 8.74 -26.99 -33.81
C ALA A 118 8.37 -25.61 -33.24
N GLY A 119 9.12 -24.55 -33.60
CA GLY A 119 8.97 -23.22 -33.01
C GLY A 119 9.47 -23.11 -31.57
N GLU A 120 10.03 -24.19 -31.02
CA GLU A 120 10.65 -24.29 -29.70
C GLU A 120 11.84 -25.25 -29.72
N GLU A 121 12.70 -25.18 -28.72
CA GLU A 121 13.83 -26.10 -28.58
C GLU A 121 13.36 -27.47 -28.10
N ILE A 122 13.90 -28.53 -28.71
CA ILE A 122 13.60 -29.92 -28.34
C ILE A 122 14.63 -30.37 -27.30
N SER A 123 14.16 -30.66 -26.08
CA SER A 123 15.01 -31.08 -24.96
C SER A 123 15.37 -32.56 -25.02
N ARG A 124 14.44 -33.42 -25.48
CA ARG A 124 14.66 -34.87 -25.57
C ARG A 124 13.89 -35.48 -26.72
N VAL A 125 14.49 -36.49 -27.36
CA VAL A 125 13.86 -37.33 -28.38
C VAL A 125 13.96 -38.80 -27.98
N GLN A 126 12.88 -39.55 -28.18
CA GLN A 126 12.84 -40.99 -28.00
C GLN A 126 12.10 -41.64 -29.16
N VAL A 127 12.69 -42.69 -29.73
CA VAL A 127 12.10 -43.48 -30.80
C VAL A 127 11.62 -44.81 -30.23
N ILE A 128 10.38 -45.19 -30.54
CA ILE A 128 9.80 -46.47 -30.13
C ILE A 128 9.20 -47.15 -31.34
N GLN A 129 9.60 -48.40 -31.56
CA GLN A 129 8.99 -49.21 -32.60
C GLN A 129 7.54 -49.55 -32.22
N THR A 130 6.58 -49.03 -32.97
CA THR A 130 5.15 -49.23 -32.73
C THR A 130 4.53 -50.31 -33.60
N SER A 131 5.19 -50.67 -34.70
CA SER A 131 4.75 -51.70 -35.64
C SER A 131 5.96 -52.33 -36.34
N SER A 132 5.73 -53.38 -37.14
CA SER A 132 6.78 -53.99 -37.97
C SER A 132 7.42 -53.01 -38.96
N ASN A 133 6.65 -52.04 -39.46
CA ASN A 133 7.08 -51.14 -40.54
C ASN A 133 7.25 -49.67 -40.11
N PHE A 134 6.78 -49.29 -38.93
CA PHE A 134 6.80 -47.90 -38.46
C PHE A 134 7.20 -47.79 -37.00
N SER A 135 8.08 -46.84 -36.72
CA SER A 135 8.35 -46.31 -35.40
C SER A 135 7.62 -44.98 -35.17
N SER A 136 7.41 -44.69 -33.90
CA SER A 136 6.94 -43.39 -33.41
C SER A 136 8.13 -42.63 -32.87
N ILE A 137 8.29 -41.39 -33.32
CA ILE A 137 9.32 -40.46 -32.86
C ILE A 137 8.63 -39.49 -31.91
N LEU A 138 8.97 -39.56 -30.64
CA LEU A 138 8.50 -38.60 -29.65
C LEU A 138 9.57 -37.55 -29.41
N ALA A 139 9.20 -36.29 -29.59
CA ALA A 139 10.05 -35.14 -29.33
C ALA A 139 9.39 -34.28 -28.25
N LEU A 140 10.09 -34.08 -27.14
CA LEU A 140 9.69 -33.19 -26.06
C LEU A 140 10.35 -31.83 -26.27
N GLY A 141 9.55 -30.80 -26.44
CA GLY A 141 10.01 -29.41 -26.36
C GLY A 141 9.68 -28.78 -25.00
N GLU A 142 9.81 -27.46 -24.93
CA GLU A 142 9.58 -26.69 -23.70
C GLU A 142 8.11 -26.61 -23.28
N ARG A 143 7.17 -26.74 -24.23
CA ARG A 143 5.73 -26.67 -23.93
C ARG A 143 4.92 -27.74 -24.64
N HIS A 144 5.51 -28.42 -25.62
CA HIS A 144 4.80 -29.41 -26.42
C HIS A 144 5.50 -30.77 -26.42
N VAL A 145 4.70 -31.83 -26.54
CA VAL A 145 5.18 -33.14 -26.98
C VAL A 145 4.62 -33.40 -28.36
N TYR A 146 5.52 -33.69 -29.29
CA TYR A 146 5.19 -34.09 -30.64
C TYR A 146 5.39 -35.60 -30.80
N CYS A 147 4.43 -36.28 -31.42
CA CYS A 147 4.59 -37.66 -31.85
C CYS A 147 4.51 -37.72 -33.37
N PHE A 148 5.63 -38.00 -34.02
CA PHE A 148 5.73 -38.23 -35.46
C PHE A 148 5.78 -39.73 -35.77
N GLN A 149 5.42 -40.08 -37.00
CA GLN A 149 5.75 -41.36 -37.62
C GLN A 149 7.01 -41.21 -38.47
N ASP A 150 7.71 -42.31 -38.76
CA ASP A 150 8.96 -42.31 -39.55
C ASP A 150 8.88 -41.55 -40.90
N ASN A 151 7.68 -41.47 -41.51
CA ASN A 151 7.45 -40.78 -42.77
C ASN A 151 7.20 -39.26 -42.64
N GLY A 152 7.30 -38.70 -41.43
CA GLY A 152 7.08 -37.28 -41.16
C GLY A 152 5.63 -36.89 -40.90
N LEU A 153 4.68 -37.85 -40.90
CA LEU A 153 3.31 -37.57 -40.47
C LEU A 153 3.25 -37.37 -38.96
N MET A 154 2.73 -36.23 -38.51
CA MET A 154 2.44 -35.98 -37.11
C MET A 154 1.19 -36.77 -36.69
N LYS A 155 1.36 -37.74 -35.78
CA LYS A 155 0.24 -38.52 -35.22
C LYS A 155 -0.60 -37.67 -34.29
N TYR A 156 0.05 -36.96 -33.37
CA TYR A 156 -0.58 -36.02 -32.45
C TYR A 156 0.44 -35.07 -31.84
N MET A 157 -0.05 -33.98 -31.26
CA MET A 157 0.70 -33.01 -30.48
C MET A 157 -0.07 -32.74 -29.19
N ILE A 158 0.62 -32.71 -28.06
CA ILE A 158 0.07 -32.29 -26.78
C ILE A 158 0.71 -30.96 -26.42
N LYS A 159 -0.10 -29.97 -26.06
CA LYS A 159 0.35 -28.71 -25.46
C LYS A 159 0.16 -28.81 -23.95
N PHE A 160 1.21 -28.53 -23.19
CA PHE A 160 1.15 -28.50 -21.73
C PHE A 160 0.90 -27.08 -21.23
N ASP A 161 0.14 -27.00 -20.14
CA ASP A 161 -0.01 -25.77 -19.33
C ASP A 161 1.04 -25.67 -18.22
N PHE A 162 1.95 -26.64 -18.16
CA PHE A 162 3.09 -26.72 -17.24
C PHE A 162 4.40 -26.88 -18.01
N ILE A 163 5.54 -26.69 -17.34
CA ILE A 163 6.87 -26.86 -17.94
C ILE A 163 7.30 -28.32 -17.77
N PRO A 164 7.43 -29.12 -18.84
CA PRO A 164 7.87 -30.48 -18.75
C PRO A 164 9.40 -30.54 -18.57
N VAL A 165 9.87 -31.37 -17.64
CA VAL A 165 11.30 -31.54 -17.34
C VAL A 165 11.87 -32.72 -18.12
N CYS A 166 11.19 -33.87 -18.09
CA CYS A 166 11.61 -35.03 -18.85
C CYS A 166 10.43 -35.94 -19.18
N PHE A 167 10.63 -36.84 -20.13
CA PHE A 167 9.65 -37.84 -20.50
C PHE A 167 10.27 -39.21 -20.70
N TYR A 168 9.43 -40.23 -20.63
CA TYR A 168 9.74 -41.60 -21.01
C TYR A 168 8.51 -42.25 -21.62
N ALA A 169 8.62 -42.69 -22.86
CA ALA A 169 7.57 -43.43 -23.54
C ALA A 169 7.87 -44.94 -23.52
N TYR A 170 6.80 -45.75 -23.51
CA TYR A 170 6.89 -47.20 -23.54
C TYR A 170 5.65 -47.83 -24.17
N LEU A 171 5.81 -49.07 -24.63
CA LEU A 171 4.73 -49.87 -25.21
C LEU A 171 4.19 -50.86 -24.15
N ILE A 172 2.87 -50.99 -24.05
CA ILE A 172 2.21 -52.11 -23.38
C ILE A 172 1.72 -53.08 -24.45
N GLY A 173 2.13 -54.34 -24.35
CA GLY A 173 1.98 -55.34 -25.41
C GLY A 173 3.20 -55.37 -26.33
N TRP A 174 3.20 -56.31 -27.29
CA TRP A 174 4.28 -56.39 -28.28
C TRP A 174 3.95 -55.59 -29.53
N TYR A 175 4.94 -54.99 -30.19
CA TYR A 175 4.74 -54.14 -31.38
C TYR A 175 4.09 -54.88 -32.58
N TYR A 176 4.08 -56.22 -32.58
CA TYR A 176 3.43 -57.04 -33.59
C TYR A 176 2.00 -57.46 -33.21
N GLU A 177 1.52 -57.12 -32.01
CA GLU A 177 0.17 -57.41 -31.55
C GLU A 177 -0.78 -56.24 -31.87
N PRO A 178 -2.02 -56.54 -32.32
CA PRO A 178 -3.00 -55.51 -32.68
C PRO A 178 -3.51 -54.68 -31.48
N GLY A 179 -3.19 -55.09 -30.25
CA GLY A 179 -3.57 -54.41 -29.01
C GLY A 179 -2.45 -53.58 -28.37
N ALA A 180 -1.35 -53.34 -29.07
CA ALA A 180 -0.22 -52.59 -28.53
C ALA A 180 -0.59 -51.12 -28.23
N ARG A 181 -0.35 -50.66 -27.00
CA ARG A 181 -0.66 -49.31 -26.54
C ARG A 181 0.62 -48.54 -26.25
N LEU A 182 0.77 -47.36 -26.86
CA LEU A 182 1.89 -46.45 -26.61
C LEU A 182 1.50 -45.49 -25.49
N LEU A 183 2.22 -45.56 -24.36
CA LEU A 183 2.06 -44.62 -23.27
C LEU A 183 3.28 -43.70 -23.16
N VAL A 184 3.02 -42.46 -22.77
CA VAL A 184 4.03 -41.41 -22.60
C VAL A 184 3.93 -40.87 -21.18
N MET A 185 4.99 -41.05 -20.40
CA MET A 185 5.11 -40.45 -19.08
C MET A 185 5.86 -39.14 -19.19
N VAL A 186 5.34 -38.07 -18.60
CA VAL A 186 5.94 -36.73 -18.61
C VAL A 186 5.95 -36.19 -17.19
N THR A 187 7.08 -35.66 -16.74
CA THR A 187 7.15 -34.93 -15.47
C THR A 187 7.14 -33.44 -15.67
N SER A 188 6.49 -32.75 -14.76
CA SER A 188 6.54 -31.31 -14.60
C SER A 188 7.65 -30.88 -13.64
N ASP A 189 7.94 -29.59 -13.65
CA ASP A 189 8.79 -28.89 -12.69
C ASP A 189 8.21 -28.89 -11.27
N ASP A 190 6.88 -28.84 -11.12
CA ASP A 190 6.16 -28.95 -9.83
C ASP A 190 6.12 -30.38 -9.25
N SER A 191 7.01 -31.26 -9.70
CA SER A 191 7.15 -32.65 -9.24
C SER A 191 5.90 -33.50 -9.42
N LYS A 192 5.13 -33.29 -10.49
CA LYS A 192 4.03 -34.19 -10.87
C LYS A 192 4.42 -35.06 -12.05
N LEU A 193 3.81 -36.24 -12.11
CA LEU A 193 3.93 -37.19 -13.20
C LEU A 193 2.58 -37.30 -13.90
N PHE A 194 2.58 -37.14 -15.21
CA PHE A 194 1.43 -37.31 -16.09
C PHE A 194 1.66 -38.49 -17.02
N ILE A 195 0.66 -39.34 -17.19
CA ILE A 195 0.71 -40.51 -18.06
C ILE A 195 -0.34 -40.34 -19.15
N TYR A 196 0.12 -40.24 -20.39
CA TYR A 196 -0.72 -40.04 -21.56
C TYR A 196 -0.80 -41.30 -22.43
N GLU A 197 -1.96 -41.50 -23.05
CA GLU A 197 -2.14 -42.35 -24.22
C GLU A 197 -2.71 -41.51 -25.35
N GLY A 198 -1.96 -41.36 -26.45
CA GLY A 198 -2.30 -40.39 -27.47
C GLY A 198 -2.34 -38.98 -26.87
N THR A 199 -3.48 -38.29 -26.99
CA THR A 199 -3.73 -36.98 -26.37
C THR A 199 -4.50 -37.06 -25.05
N THR A 200 -4.86 -38.26 -24.60
CA THR A 200 -5.68 -38.47 -23.40
C THR A 200 -4.80 -38.67 -22.18
N LEU A 201 -5.07 -37.93 -21.10
CA LEU A 201 -4.43 -38.14 -19.80
C LEU A 201 -5.08 -39.32 -19.10
N LEU A 202 -4.32 -40.40 -18.89
CA LEU A 202 -4.80 -41.59 -18.20
C LEU A 202 -4.60 -41.51 -16.69
N TRP A 203 -3.47 -40.93 -16.25
CA TRP A 203 -3.13 -40.85 -14.84
C TRP A 203 -2.31 -39.61 -14.52
N SER A 204 -2.48 -39.06 -13.33
CA SER A 204 -1.65 -37.99 -12.78
C SER A 204 -1.36 -38.27 -11.31
N CYS A 205 -0.12 -38.09 -10.87
CA CYS A 205 0.27 -38.27 -9.46
C CYS A 205 1.43 -37.35 -9.08
N SER A 206 1.52 -37.01 -7.79
CA SER A 206 2.66 -36.25 -7.25
C SER A 206 3.84 -37.17 -6.97
N LEU A 207 5.02 -36.73 -7.37
CA LEU A 207 6.30 -37.37 -7.04
C LEU A 207 6.84 -36.80 -5.73
N LEU A 208 7.65 -37.60 -5.04
CA LEU A 208 8.31 -37.20 -3.78
C LEU A 208 9.35 -36.09 -3.97
N SER A 209 9.91 -35.97 -5.17
CA SER A 209 10.97 -35.01 -5.52
C SER A 209 10.94 -34.72 -7.02
N PRO A 210 11.43 -33.55 -7.47
CA PRO A 210 11.52 -33.24 -8.90
C PRO A 210 12.46 -34.22 -9.60
N ALA A 211 11.98 -34.83 -10.69
CA ALA A 211 12.71 -35.85 -11.44
C ALA A 211 13.32 -35.27 -12.72
N ILE A 212 14.63 -35.45 -12.91
CA ILE A 212 15.37 -35.10 -14.14
C ILE A 212 15.32 -36.23 -15.16
N CYS A 213 15.21 -37.47 -14.70
CA CYS A 213 15.08 -38.63 -15.55
C CYS A 213 14.06 -39.61 -14.98
N ILE A 214 13.32 -40.23 -15.88
CA ILE A 214 12.33 -41.27 -15.59
C ILE A 214 12.66 -42.47 -16.45
N SER A 215 12.51 -43.65 -15.87
CA SER A 215 12.54 -44.89 -16.61
C SER A 215 11.57 -45.89 -16.02
N ARG A 216 11.27 -46.95 -16.78
CA ARG A 216 10.48 -48.08 -16.32
C ARG A 216 11.41 -49.27 -16.09
N CYS A 217 11.36 -49.85 -14.90
CA CYS A 217 12.16 -51.02 -14.54
C CYS A 217 11.31 -52.28 -14.40
N PHE A 218 11.97 -53.43 -14.56
CA PHE A 218 11.39 -54.75 -14.33
C PHE A 218 12.19 -55.44 -13.23
N LEU A 219 11.79 -55.21 -11.98
CA LEU A 219 12.36 -55.91 -10.84
C LEU A 219 11.58 -57.20 -10.60
N LYS A 220 12.24 -58.25 -10.12
CA LYS A 220 11.62 -59.59 -9.92
C LYS A 220 10.32 -59.54 -9.10
N SER A 221 10.21 -58.58 -8.17
CA SER A 221 9.03 -58.35 -7.32
C SER A 221 8.11 -57.22 -7.80
N LEU A 222 8.52 -56.41 -8.79
CA LEU A 222 7.77 -55.26 -9.27
C LEU A 222 7.92 -55.11 -10.79
N PRO A 223 7.07 -55.77 -11.60
CA PRO A 223 7.08 -55.60 -13.04
C PRO A 223 6.51 -54.22 -13.40
N GLY A 224 7.32 -53.37 -14.02
CA GLY A 224 6.91 -52.03 -14.44
C GLY A 224 7.02 -50.97 -13.35
N GLY A 225 7.94 -51.12 -12.39
CA GLY A 225 8.24 -50.08 -11.41
C GLY A 225 8.74 -48.80 -12.08
N LEU A 226 8.30 -47.65 -11.54
CA LEU A 226 8.73 -46.33 -11.97
C LEU A 226 10.05 -45.98 -11.27
N VAL A 227 11.09 -45.72 -12.06
CA VAL A 227 12.36 -45.21 -11.55
C VAL A 227 12.44 -43.72 -11.82
N THR A 228 12.64 -42.92 -10.79
CA THR A 228 12.90 -41.48 -10.91
C THR A 228 14.28 -41.14 -10.35
N LEU A 229 14.99 -40.25 -11.03
CA LEU A 229 16.27 -39.70 -10.58
C LEU A 229 16.11 -38.20 -10.32
N SER A 230 16.39 -37.77 -9.10
CA SER A 230 16.36 -36.37 -8.69
C SER A 230 17.69 -35.64 -8.95
N SER A 231 17.66 -34.31 -9.01
CA SER A 231 18.85 -33.43 -9.06
C SER A 231 19.83 -33.69 -7.92
N ASN A 232 19.34 -34.10 -6.77
CA ASN A 232 20.15 -34.37 -5.58
C ASN A 232 20.83 -35.76 -5.62
N GLY A 233 20.70 -36.50 -6.73
CA GLY A 233 21.25 -37.86 -6.87
C GLY A 233 20.43 -38.95 -6.17
N ILE A 234 19.22 -38.62 -5.69
CA ILE A 234 18.29 -39.58 -5.09
C ILE A 234 17.63 -40.39 -6.22
N VAL A 235 17.81 -41.71 -6.19
CA VAL A 235 17.10 -42.66 -7.06
C VAL A 235 15.93 -43.25 -6.28
N ASN A 236 14.72 -43.04 -6.76
CA ASN A 236 13.52 -43.62 -6.18
C ASN A 236 12.95 -44.68 -7.13
N VAL A 237 12.52 -45.81 -6.58
CA VAL A 237 11.79 -46.85 -7.31
C VAL A 237 10.43 -47.00 -6.66
N GLY A 238 9.41 -46.52 -7.35
CA GLY A 238 8.03 -46.52 -6.87
C GLY A 238 7.08 -47.28 -7.77
N TYR A 239 5.86 -47.43 -7.29
CA TYR A 239 4.70 -47.80 -8.10
C TYR A 239 3.64 -46.71 -7.97
N ILE A 240 2.69 -46.69 -8.90
CA ILE A 240 1.62 -45.68 -8.92
C ILE A 240 0.57 -46.08 -7.90
N GLY A 241 0.31 -45.23 -6.91
CA GLY A 241 -0.74 -45.45 -5.91
C GLY A 241 -2.12 -45.35 -6.56
N THR A 242 -3.00 -46.33 -6.30
CA THR A 242 -4.38 -46.38 -6.82
C THR A 242 -5.43 -45.96 -5.79
N GLU A 243 -5.03 -45.73 -4.55
CA GLU A 243 -5.91 -45.27 -3.48
C GLU A 243 -5.89 -43.73 -3.45
N PRO A 244 -7.05 -43.06 -3.62
CA PRO A 244 -7.10 -41.61 -3.56
C PRO A 244 -6.85 -41.15 -2.12
N ASP A 245 -5.91 -40.23 -1.94
CA ASP A 245 -5.80 -39.48 -0.69
C ASP A 245 -7.05 -38.60 -0.56
N LEU A 246 -8.01 -39.03 0.25
CA LEU A 246 -9.25 -38.28 0.52
C LEU A 246 -9.00 -36.99 1.32
N ASN A 247 -7.77 -36.77 1.82
CA ASN A 247 -7.38 -35.61 2.62
C ASN A 247 -6.05 -35.00 2.14
N SER A 248 -6.07 -34.24 1.06
CA SER A 248 -4.90 -33.45 0.59
C SER A 248 -4.47 -32.33 1.54
N ASN A 249 -5.27 -32.03 2.56
CA ASN A 249 -5.02 -30.97 3.56
C ASN A 249 -4.58 -31.53 4.91
N ALA A 250 -4.54 -32.86 5.08
CA ALA A 250 -3.88 -33.41 6.24
C ALA A 250 -2.37 -33.32 5.97
N PRO A 251 -1.58 -32.61 6.80
CA PRO A 251 -0.14 -32.76 6.72
C PRO A 251 0.17 -34.25 6.83
N THR A 252 1.19 -34.71 6.12
CA THR A 252 1.75 -36.05 6.26
C THR A 252 1.75 -36.36 7.75
N MET A 253 0.96 -37.35 8.18
CA MET A 253 0.97 -37.82 9.56
C MET A 253 2.35 -38.46 9.76
N ILE A 254 3.35 -37.62 10.00
CA ILE A 254 4.36 -37.92 10.99
C ILE A 254 3.51 -38.22 12.21
N ASN A 255 3.55 -39.45 12.69
CA ASN A 255 2.91 -39.84 13.94
C ASN A 255 3.61 -39.12 15.11
N ASP A 256 3.55 -37.79 15.13
CA ASP A 256 3.79 -37.02 16.33
C ASP A 256 2.49 -37.12 17.11
N VAL A 257 2.52 -38.03 18.10
CA VAL A 257 1.49 -38.15 19.12
C VAL A 257 1.44 -36.80 19.85
N THR A 258 0.58 -35.88 19.43
CA THR A 258 0.26 -34.70 20.23
C THR A 258 -0.63 -35.15 21.39
N ASP A 259 -0.14 -34.96 22.61
CA ASP A 259 -0.79 -35.40 23.84
C ASP A 259 -2.13 -34.65 24.03
N PRO A 260 -3.28 -35.34 24.13
CA PRO A 260 -4.59 -34.69 24.25
C PRO A 260 -4.74 -33.85 25.52
N GLU A 261 -3.97 -34.16 26.57
CA GLU A 261 -3.92 -33.37 27.80
C GLU A 261 -3.27 -31.99 27.59
N GLN A 262 -2.25 -31.91 26.73
CA GLN A 262 -1.57 -30.64 26.45
C GLN A 262 -2.45 -29.72 25.60
N VAL A 263 -3.19 -30.28 24.65
CA VAL A 263 -4.17 -29.54 23.84
C VAL A 263 -5.33 -29.03 24.72
N GLN A 264 -5.84 -29.86 25.63
CA GLN A 264 -6.90 -29.45 26.54
C GLN A 264 -6.45 -28.35 27.52
N ALA A 265 -5.23 -28.45 28.04
CA ALA A 265 -4.65 -27.43 28.91
C ALA A 265 -4.47 -26.08 28.19
N GLU A 266 -4.00 -26.08 26.93
CA GLU A 266 -3.90 -24.85 26.13
C GLU A 266 -5.29 -24.24 25.83
N LEU A 267 -6.30 -25.09 25.60
CA LEU A 267 -7.67 -24.66 25.32
C LEU A 267 -8.35 -24.05 26.56
N GLU A 268 -8.11 -24.61 27.75
CA GLU A 268 -8.56 -24.04 29.02
C GLU A 268 -7.90 -22.68 29.30
N VAL A 269 -6.59 -22.54 29.06
CA VAL A 269 -5.88 -21.26 29.19
C VAL A 269 -6.44 -20.22 28.22
N ALA A 270 -6.76 -20.61 26.98
CA ALA A 270 -7.36 -19.72 25.99
C ALA A 270 -8.79 -19.31 26.39
N GLU A 271 -9.63 -20.24 26.85
CA GLU A 271 -10.98 -19.95 27.33
C GLU A 271 -10.98 -19.00 28.54
N ASP A 272 -10.08 -19.22 29.51
CA ASP A 272 -9.93 -18.35 30.67
C ASP A 272 -9.46 -16.94 30.26
N SER A 273 -8.58 -16.83 29.27
CA SER A 273 -8.17 -15.54 28.72
C SER A 273 -9.33 -14.78 28.05
N LEU A 274 -10.20 -15.49 27.32
CA LEU A 274 -11.39 -14.92 26.68
C LEU A 274 -12.45 -14.52 27.71
N ARG A 275 -12.67 -15.35 28.74
CA ARG A 275 -13.57 -15.01 29.87
C ARG A 275 -13.08 -13.79 30.62
N ASN A 276 -11.77 -13.66 30.83
CA ASN A 276 -11.18 -12.46 31.42
C ASN A 276 -11.40 -11.23 30.54
N ILE A 277 -11.26 -11.31 29.22
CA ILE A 277 -11.54 -10.18 28.30
C ILE A 277 -13.02 -9.78 28.33
N LEU A 278 -13.94 -10.76 28.36
CA LEU A 278 -15.38 -10.52 28.39
C LEU A 278 -15.88 -9.94 29.73
N ASN A 279 -15.27 -10.34 30.85
CA ASN A 279 -15.62 -9.85 32.17
C ASN A 279 -14.97 -8.49 32.48
N ASN A 280 -13.80 -8.20 31.91
CA ASN A 280 -13.04 -6.97 32.14
C ASN A 280 -13.39 -5.84 31.15
N ASN A 281 -14.64 -5.42 31.12
CA ASN A 281 -15.00 -4.13 30.51
C ASN A 281 -14.50 -2.93 31.35
N ASP A 282 -14.04 -3.15 32.59
CA ASP A 282 -13.50 -2.10 33.49
C ASP A 282 -11.94 -2.04 33.57
N ASP A 283 -11.20 -3.09 33.17
CA ASP A 283 -9.71 -3.15 33.31
C ASP A 283 -8.92 -2.75 32.04
N ALA A 284 -9.59 -2.21 31.01
CA ALA A 284 -8.90 -1.64 29.85
C ALA A 284 -7.92 -0.52 30.24
N ASP A 285 -8.15 0.16 31.37
CA ASP A 285 -7.29 1.21 31.90
C ASP A 285 -6.02 0.68 32.60
N HIS A 286 -6.01 -0.54 33.16
CA HIS A 286 -4.81 -1.09 33.80
C HIS A 286 -3.74 -1.57 32.81
N ARG A 287 -4.13 -2.03 31.61
CA ARG A 287 -3.16 -2.39 30.56
C ARG A 287 -2.60 -1.20 29.77
N ARG A 288 -3.32 -0.06 29.72
CA ARG A 288 -2.77 1.23 29.26
C ARG A 288 -1.65 1.73 30.18
N SER A 289 -1.73 1.40 31.48
CA SER A 289 -0.72 1.77 32.48
C SER A 289 0.64 1.13 32.23
N ILE A 290 0.71 -0.12 31.73
CA ILE A 290 1.99 -0.82 31.57
C ILE A 290 2.90 -0.13 30.53
N VAL A 291 2.37 0.21 29.35
CA VAL A 291 3.16 0.92 28.32
C VAL A 291 3.40 2.38 28.71
N GLY A 292 2.45 3.02 29.39
CA GLY A 292 2.61 4.38 29.92
C GLY A 292 3.63 4.49 31.06
N GLU A 293 3.86 3.41 31.82
CA GLU A 293 4.90 3.31 32.84
C GLU A 293 6.27 2.97 32.24
N ILE A 294 6.31 2.14 31.19
CA ILE A 294 7.56 1.74 30.51
C ILE A 294 8.12 2.88 29.64
N LEU A 295 7.25 3.63 28.95
CA LEU A 295 7.64 4.72 28.04
C LEU A 295 7.23 6.09 28.60
N LYS A 296 8.21 6.79 29.19
CA LYS A 296 8.05 8.18 29.64
C LYS A 296 8.32 9.13 28.46
N ILE A 297 7.26 9.80 28.02
CA ILE A 297 7.30 10.77 26.91
C ILE A 297 7.30 12.19 27.50
N LYS A 298 8.33 12.97 27.16
CA LYS A 298 8.35 14.42 27.38
C LYS A 298 8.45 15.12 26.03
N ALA A 299 7.60 16.11 25.79
CA ALA A 299 7.67 16.94 24.60
C ALA A 299 7.76 18.41 25.05
N ASP A 300 8.73 19.14 24.50
CA ASP A 300 8.98 20.54 24.83
C ASP A 300 9.27 21.34 23.55
N VAL A 301 9.05 22.65 23.61
CA VAL A 301 9.24 23.55 22.47
C VAL A 301 10.41 24.48 22.74
N GLY A 302 11.39 24.47 21.84
CA GLY A 302 12.50 25.40 21.87
C GLY A 302 12.10 26.80 21.39
N LYS A 303 12.98 27.78 21.63
CA LYS A 303 12.78 29.14 21.11
C LYS A 303 12.84 29.15 19.58
N PRO A 304 12.04 29.97 18.90
CA PRO A 304 12.09 30.03 17.44
C PRO A 304 13.43 30.60 16.98
N VAL A 305 14.07 29.91 16.05
CA VAL A 305 15.37 30.27 15.46
C VAL A 305 15.14 30.66 14.01
N GLN A 306 15.78 31.74 13.55
CA GLN A 306 15.75 32.16 12.16
C GLN A 306 16.66 31.24 11.34
N ASN A 307 16.08 30.47 10.42
CA ASN A 307 16.86 29.56 9.60
C ASN A 307 17.28 30.28 8.30
N LEU A 308 18.59 30.39 8.06
CA LEU A 308 19.17 31.08 6.90
C LEU A 308 19.33 30.17 5.66
N PHE A 309 18.90 28.90 5.73
CA PHE A 309 19.34 27.85 4.81
C PHE A 309 18.25 27.22 3.92
N GLN A 310 16.99 27.66 3.98
CA GLN A 310 15.92 27.12 3.12
C GLN A 310 15.20 28.24 2.38
N GLU A 311 15.71 28.60 1.20
CA GLU A 311 15.01 29.45 0.25
C GLU A 311 13.88 28.65 -0.40
N PHE A 312 12.65 28.76 0.11
CA PHE A 312 11.48 28.43 -0.69
C PHE A 312 11.29 29.56 -1.72
N ASN A 313 11.50 29.23 -3.00
CA ASN A 313 11.22 30.13 -4.12
C ASN A 313 9.72 30.42 -4.22
N ASN A 314 9.23 31.41 -3.49
CA ASN A 314 8.00 32.11 -3.85
C ASN A 314 8.39 33.34 -4.66
N GLU A 315 7.89 33.46 -5.88
CA GLU A 315 8.15 34.57 -6.80
C GLU A 315 7.64 35.95 -6.31
N ASN A 316 6.98 35.98 -5.15
CA ASN A 316 6.61 37.21 -4.46
C ASN A 316 7.70 37.57 -3.45
N ASN A 317 8.43 38.66 -3.75
CA ASN A 317 9.50 39.28 -2.96
C ASN A 317 9.06 39.80 -1.57
N GLU A 318 8.54 38.94 -0.70
CA GLU A 318 8.51 39.16 0.73
C GLU A 318 8.82 37.81 1.39
N ALA A 319 10.08 37.58 1.72
CA ALA A 319 10.48 36.43 2.52
C ALA A 319 9.66 36.46 3.83
N LEU A 320 8.67 35.58 3.97
CA LEU A 320 8.20 35.16 5.28
C LEU A 320 9.46 34.84 6.06
N HIS A 321 9.82 35.66 7.06
CA HIS A 321 10.98 35.41 7.89
C HIS A 321 10.80 34.00 8.50
N LEU A 322 11.49 33.01 7.92
CA LEU A 322 11.40 31.58 8.26
C LEU A 322 11.98 31.37 9.66
N LEU A 323 11.18 31.76 10.65
CA LEU A 323 11.37 31.28 12.00
C LEU A 323 10.89 29.83 12.03
N MET A 324 11.81 28.97 12.43
CA MET A 324 11.53 27.57 12.67
C MET A 324 11.59 27.34 14.17
N CYS A 325 10.60 26.65 14.69
CA CYS A 325 10.48 26.34 16.10
C CYS A 325 10.77 24.85 16.30
N PRO A 326 11.88 24.48 16.97
CA PRO A 326 12.19 23.08 17.20
C PRO A 326 11.28 22.52 18.29
N VAL A 327 10.51 21.49 17.96
CA VAL A 327 9.75 20.66 18.89
C VAL A 327 10.61 19.45 19.21
N VAL A 328 11.08 19.38 20.46
CA VAL A 328 11.97 18.33 20.95
C VAL A 328 11.17 17.34 21.77
N ILE A 329 11.17 16.09 21.33
CA ILE A 329 10.56 14.97 22.03
C ILE A 329 11.68 14.14 22.65
N MET A 330 11.62 13.94 23.96
CA MET A 330 12.44 12.99 24.68
C MET A 330 11.60 11.76 25.01
N LEU A 331 11.92 10.65 24.35
CA LEU A 331 11.38 9.32 24.62
C LEU A 331 12.33 8.61 25.57
N SER A 332 11.86 8.28 26.78
CA SER A 332 12.64 7.51 27.75
C SER A 332 11.96 6.16 28.02
N CYS A 333 12.64 5.08 27.64
CA CYS A 333 12.21 3.71 27.83
C CYS A 333 13.01 3.06 28.95
N ASP A 334 12.32 2.63 30.00
CA ASP A 334 12.96 1.96 31.14
C ASP A 334 13.36 0.51 30.78
N ASP A 335 12.61 -0.16 29.88
CA ASP A 335 12.87 -1.54 29.43
C ASP A 335 12.72 -1.73 27.89
N PRO A 336 13.82 -1.67 27.12
CA PRO A 336 13.77 -1.68 25.64
C PRO A 336 13.32 -3.02 25.02
N LYS A 337 13.27 -4.11 25.77
CA LYS A 337 12.93 -5.46 25.26
C LYS A 337 11.44 -5.65 24.92
N TYR A 338 10.59 -4.77 25.42
CA TYR A 338 9.14 -4.86 25.22
C TYR A 338 8.64 -4.08 24.01
N ILE A 339 9.44 -3.14 23.49
CA ILE A 339 9.07 -2.26 22.39
C ILE A 339 9.77 -2.71 21.11
N GLN A 340 9.00 -3.05 20.09
CA GLN A 340 9.52 -3.42 18.77
C GLN A 340 9.73 -2.18 17.89
N SER A 341 8.72 -1.32 17.81
CA SER A 341 8.79 -0.10 17.00
C SER A 341 7.94 1.02 17.58
N VAL A 342 8.37 2.26 17.36
CA VAL A 342 7.62 3.46 17.74
C VAL A 342 7.50 4.36 16.52
N GLN A 343 6.27 4.71 16.17
CA GLN A 343 5.98 5.71 15.15
C GLN A 343 5.47 6.98 15.82
N VAL A 344 6.12 8.10 15.54
CA VAL A 344 5.75 9.43 16.02
C VAL A 344 5.18 10.23 14.86
N THR A 345 3.92 10.65 14.96
CA THR A 345 3.22 11.41 13.93
C THR A 345 2.88 12.80 14.46
N TYR A 346 3.30 13.84 13.74
CA TYR A 346 3.04 15.24 14.04
C TYR A 346 1.85 15.72 13.21
N ILE A 347 0.78 16.16 13.89
CA ILE A 347 -0.41 16.74 13.28
C ILE A 347 -0.44 18.23 13.61
N CYS A 348 -0.29 19.02 12.56
CA CYS A 348 -0.17 20.47 12.60
C CYS A 348 -1.34 21.05 11.78
N SER A 349 -2.08 22.02 12.33
CA SER A 349 -3.16 22.70 11.58
C SER A 349 -2.59 23.83 10.73
N SER A 350 -3.10 24.00 9.51
CA SER A 350 -2.77 25.17 8.68
C SER A 350 -2.98 26.47 9.48
N PRO A 351 -2.04 27.44 9.47
CA PRO A 351 -0.90 27.61 8.55
C PRO A 351 0.43 26.94 8.98
N PHE A 352 0.44 26.14 10.05
CA PHE A 352 1.64 25.47 10.53
C PHE A 352 1.93 24.20 9.74
N SER A 353 3.19 24.03 9.36
CA SER A 353 3.69 22.79 8.78
C SER A 353 4.95 22.34 9.51
N CYS A 354 5.24 21.06 9.38
CA CYS A 354 6.22 20.33 10.15
C CYS A 354 7.21 19.67 9.18
N SER A 355 8.52 19.74 9.44
CA SER A 355 9.55 19.27 8.48
C SER A 355 9.41 17.79 8.13
N GLU A 356 9.14 16.96 9.15
CA GLU A 356 8.81 15.55 8.99
C GLU A 356 7.45 15.29 9.63
N SER A 357 6.48 14.75 8.87
CA SER A 357 5.15 14.45 9.41
C SER A 357 5.14 13.17 10.25
N THR A 358 6.01 12.21 9.93
CA THR A 358 6.12 10.92 10.62
C THR A 358 7.57 10.49 10.78
N VAL A 359 7.96 10.12 12.00
CA VAL A 359 9.28 9.56 12.32
C VAL A 359 9.07 8.14 12.85
N CYS A 360 9.77 7.17 12.28
CA CYS A 360 9.68 5.76 12.68
C CYS A 360 11.00 5.35 13.34
N LEU A 361 10.90 4.72 14.50
CA LEU A 361 12.03 4.22 15.29
C LEU A 361 11.90 2.70 15.46
N ASP A 362 12.97 1.99 15.09
CA ASP A 362 13.10 0.54 15.27
C ASP A 362 13.62 0.24 16.68
N GLY A 363 12.70 0.28 17.65
CA GLY A 363 13.00 0.17 19.09
C GLY A 363 13.51 1.47 19.70
N VAL A 364 13.47 1.60 21.03
CA VAL A 364 13.96 2.77 21.78
C VAL A 364 14.95 2.30 22.83
N ASN A 365 16.24 2.63 22.67
CA ASN A 365 17.29 2.20 23.61
C ASN A 365 17.60 3.30 24.65
N GLY A 366 16.96 3.23 25.81
CA GLY A 366 17.16 4.20 26.88
C GLY A 366 16.44 5.50 26.60
N THR A 367 17.17 6.59 26.32
CA THR A 367 16.57 7.90 26.02
C THR A 367 16.91 8.37 24.62
N GLU A 368 15.89 8.51 23.77
CA GLU A 368 16.01 9.05 22.42
C GLU A 368 15.42 10.46 22.35
N ILE A 369 16.12 11.33 21.62
CA ILE A 369 15.72 12.73 21.45
C ILE A 369 15.43 12.93 19.97
N ILE A 370 14.18 13.23 19.66
CA ILE A 370 13.71 13.54 18.31
C ILE A 370 13.47 15.03 18.24
N GLU A 371 14.13 15.71 17.31
CA GLU A 371 13.91 17.12 17.03
C GLU A 371 13.20 17.26 15.69
N ASN A 372 12.05 17.92 15.69
CA ASN A 372 11.31 18.23 14.47
C ASN A 372 11.01 19.73 14.43
N GLN A 373 11.05 20.35 13.26
CA GLN A 373 10.91 21.80 13.15
C GLN A 373 9.53 22.17 12.63
N VAL A 374 8.90 23.13 13.30
CA VAL A 374 7.58 23.67 12.94
C VAL A 374 7.73 25.09 12.40
N PHE A 375 7.10 25.38 11.27
CA PHE A 375 7.20 26.67 10.58
C PHE A 375 5.88 27.05 9.91
N LEU A 376 5.79 28.31 9.46
CA LEU A 376 4.63 28.82 8.73
C LEU A 376 4.83 28.64 7.22
N THR A 377 3.85 28.04 6.55
CA THR A 377 3.89 27.80 5.09
C THR A 377 2.97 28.70 4.29
N CYS A 378 1.84 29.14 4.87
CA CYS A 378 0.76 29.78 4.14
C CYS A 378 0.28 31.05 4.83
N GLU A 379 -0.23 31.99 4.02
CA GLU A 379 -0.90 33.22 4.47
C GLU A 379 -2.36 32.94 4.94
N ALA A 380 -2.55 31.95 5.81
CA ALA A 380 -3.85 31.64 6.41
C ALA A 380 -3.96 32.23 7.84
N ASP A 381 -5.20 32.44 8.29
CA ASP A 381 -5.49 32.80 9.68
C ASP A 381 -5.10 31.62 10.60
N VAL A 382 -4.50 31.91 11.76
CA VAL A 382 -4.11 30.88 12.74
C VAL A 382 -5.34 30.46 13.54
N SER A 383 -5.69 29.16 13.49
CA SER A 383 -6.90 28.61 14.13
C SER A 383 -6.62 27.82 15.42
N GLU A 384 -5.60 26.95 15.41
CA GLU A 384 -5.03 26.29 16.58
C GLU A 384 -3.53 26.56 16.63
N SER A 385 -3.00 26.82 17.83
CA SER A 385 -1.56 27.01 18.07
C SER A 385 -0.90 25.76 18.68
N TRP A 386 -1.61 24.63 18.64
CA TRP A 386 -1.16 23.36 19.22
C TRP A 386 -0.63 22.43 18.12
N VAL A 387 0.44 21.72 18.44
CA VAL A 387 0.88 20.55 17.66
C VAL A 387 0.44 19.30 18.40
N LYS A 388 -0.38 18.47 17.73
CA LYS A 388 -0.84 17.18 18.26
C LYS A 388 0.18 16.13 17.83
N ILE A 389 0.75 15.40 18.77
CA ILE A 389 1.78 14.38 18.55
C ILE A 389 1.20 13.04 18.95
N LEU A 390 1.08 12.14 17.98
CA LEU A 390 0.60 10.77 18.18
C LEU A 390 1.78 9.81 18.22
N PHE A 391 1.80 8.93 19.20
CA PHE A 391 2.81 7.89 19.37
C PHE A 391 2.12 6.54 19.20
N SER A 392 2.40 5.85 18.11
CA SER A 392 1.97 4.47 17.86
C SER A 392 3.11 3.54 18.24
N VAL A 393 2.98 2.87 19.38
CA VAL A 393 3.97 1.94 19.93
C VAL A 393 3.52 0.52 19.62
N THR A 394 4.40 -0.27 19.01
CA THR A 394 4.18 -1.69 18.75
C THR A 394 4.99 -2.51 19.74
N ASP A 395 4.31 -3.32 20.53
CA ASP A 395 4.92 -4.26 21.47
C ASP A 395 5.57 -5.44 20.72
N ASN A 396 6.49 -6.15 21.38
CA ASN A 396 7.12 -7.37 20.84
C ASN A 396 6.15 -8.52 20.53
N THR A 397 4.91 -8.45 21.02
CA THR A 397 3.81 -9.37 20.68
C THR A 397 2.97 -8.90 19.50
N GLY A 398 3.33 -7.77 18.85
CA GLY A 398 2.60 -7.19 17.72
C GLY A 398 1.37 -6.36 18.10
N LYS A 399 1.17 -6.05 19.39
CA LYS A 399 0.05 -5.21 19.85
C LYS A 399 0.39 -3.73 19.66
N ILE A 400 -0.56 -2.95 19.13
CA ILE A 400 -0.38 -1.51 18.88
C ILE A 400 -1.10 -0.70 19.97
N VAL A 401 -0.38 0.25 20.58
CA VAL A 401 -0.93 1.22 21.54
C VAL A 401 -0.69 2.62 21.00
N VAL A 402 -1.72 3.47 21.00
CA VAL A 402 -1.63 4.86 20.54
C VAL A 402 -1.73 5.81 21.73
N LEU A 403 -0.75 6.69 21.89
CA LEU A 403 -0.71 7.75 22.89
C LEU A 403 -0.78 9.13 22.21
N ASN A 404 -1.44 10.10 22.82
CA ASN A 404 -1.57 11.46 22.29
C ASN A 404 -0.95 12.47 23.26
N ARG A 405 -0.16 13.41 22.74
CA ARG A 405 0.33 14.58 23.46
C ARG A 405 0.08 15.85 22.64
N LYS A 406 -0.25 16.94 23.31
CA LYS A 406 -0.40 18.26 22.68
C LYS A 406 0.65 19.20 23.24
N VAL A 407 1.22 20.02 22.36
CA VAL A 407 2.28 20.96 22.68
C VAL A 407 1.93 22.33 22.12
N LEU A 408 2.03 23.39 22.92
CA LEU A 408 1.67 24.76 22.54
C LEU A 408 2.86 25.46 21.86
N LEU A 409 2.63 26.06 20.69
CA LEU A 409 3.64 26.83 19.97
C LEU A 409 3.80 28.24 20.56
N PRO A 410 5.02 28.78 20.63
CA PRO A 410 5.27 30.11 21.15
C PRO A 410 4.70 31.20 20.24
N LEU A 411 4.15 32.27 20.84
CA LEU A 411 3.56 33.42 20.13
C LEU A 411 4.59 34.11 19.22
N SER A 412 5.86 34.11 19.63
CA SER A 412 6.98 34.66 18.86
C SER A 412 7.18 34.03 17.48
N LEU A 413 6.68 32.80 17.25
CA LEU A 413 6.74 32.11 15.96
C LEU A 413 5.87 32.80 14.90
N TYR A 414 4.65 33.19 15.26
CA TYR A 414 3.64 33.68 14.30
C TYR A 414 3.20 35.14 14.54
N CYS A 415 3.57 35.75 15.67
CA CYS A 415 3.33 37.17 15.96
C CYS A 415 4.64 37.96 16.08
N THR A 416 4.55 39.26 15.84
CA THR A 416 5.58 40.28 16.10
C THR A 416 4.95 41.45 16.86
N LEU A 417 5.73 42.16 17.67
CA LEU A 417 5.24 43.37 18.34
C LEU A 417 5.32 44.56 17.37
N SER A 418 4.24 45.34 17.29
CA SER A 418 4.10 46.51 16.42
C SER A 418 3.67 47.76 17.19
N GLU A 419 3.80 48.92 16.56
CA GLU A 419 3.29 50.19 17.09
C GLU A 419 1.76 50.14 17.33
N THR A 420 1.31 50.90 18.32
CA THR A 420 -0.10 50.95 18.75
C THR A 420 -1.01 51.51 17.68
N VAL A 421 -1.99 50.71 17.25
CA VAL A 421 -3.03 51.11 16.29
C VAL A 421 -4.19 51.78 17.05
N PRO A 422 -4.75 52.91 16.56
CA PRO A 422 -5.93 53.52 17.16
C PRO A 422 -7.19 52.64 16.95
N GLU A 423 -8.08 52.64 17.95
CA GLU A 423 -9.33 51.87 18.11
C GLU A 423 -9.75 50.93 16.95
N SER A 424 -9.76 49.63 17.22
CA SER A 424 -10.22 48.58 16.28
C SER A 424 -11.72 48.30 16.40
N ARG A 425 -12.29 47.63 15.39
CA ARG A 425 -13.75 47.44 15.24
C ARG A 425 -14.41 46.61 16.34
N TYR A 426 -13.75 45.57 16.82
CA TYR A 426 -14.32 44.62 17.78
C TYR A 426 -13.54 44.68 19.09
N LYS A 427 -14.25 44.75 20.22
CA LYS A 427 -13.66 44.81 21.56
C LYS A 427 -14.21 43.69 22.43
N LEU A 428 -13.34 42.79 22.86
CA LEU A 428 -13.62 41.73 23.81
C LEU A 428 -13.10 42.15 25.19
N ARG A 429 -13.93 42.06 26.24
CA ARG A 429 -13.52 42.37 27.63
C ARG A 429 -13.52 41.11 28.48
N ILE A 430 -12.39 40.83 29.12
CA ILE A 430 -12.16 39.68 29.99
C ILE A 430 -11.98 40.20 31.41
N GLN A 431 -12.85 39.79 32.33
CA GLN A 431 -12.72 40.07 33.75
C GLN A 431 -12.09 38.87 34.46
N THR A 432 -11.11 39.13 35.32
CA THR A 432 -10.50 38.11 36.18
C THR A 432 -10.92 38.34 37.63
N ASN A 433 -11.07 37.26 38.40
CA ASN A 433 -11.37 37.34 39.85
C ASN A 433 -10.23 37.97 40.68
N HIS A 434 -9.05 38.18 40.07
CA HIS A 434 -7.85 38.75 40.68
C HIS A 434 -7.36 39.97 39.88
N SER A 435 -6.54 40.80 40.54
CA SER A 435 -5.92 41.99 39.94
C SER A 435 -5.08 41.64 38.72
N CYS A 436 -5.15 42.49 37.69
CA CYS A 436 -4.42 42.26 36.46
C CYS A 436 -2.89 42.22 36.67
N ILE A 437 -2.27 41.24 36.03
CA ILE A 437 -0.83 40.98 36.00
C ILE A 437 -0.18 41.77 34.86
N GLU A 438 1.02 42.30 35.10
CA GLU A 438 1.88 42.92 34.09
C GLU A 438 2.20 41.95 32.93
N PHE A 439 2.08 42.43 31.70
CA PHE A 439 2.30 41.60 30.51
C PHE A 439 3.69 40.97 30.39
N SER A 440 4.71 41.57 31.01
CA SER A 440 6.08 41.01 31.05
C SER A 440 6.16 39.65 31.74
N LYS A 441 5.23 39.36 32.67
CA LYS A 441 5.16 38.07 33.39
C LYS A 441 4.34 37.01 32.64
N ILE A 442 3.49 37.44 31.70
CA ILE A 442 2.59 36.58 30.93
C ILE A 442 3.27 36.16 29.62
N PHE A 443 3.90 37.10 28.92
CA PHE A 443 4.53 36.87 27.61
C PHE A 443 6.05 36.74 27.72
N THR A 444 6.52 35.60 28.25
CA THR A 444 7.96 35.28 28.37
C THR A 444 8.67 35.05 27.02
N ASP A 445 7.93 35.04 25.92
CA ASP A 445 8.43 34.74 24.57
C ASP A 445 9.10 35.95 23.91
N PHE A 446 8.81 37.16 24.41
CA PHE A 446 9.37 38.42 23.91
C PHE A 446 10.35 39.00 24.95
N SER A 447 11.28 39.82 24.49
CA SER A 447 12.27 40.41 25.41
C SER A 447 11.61 41.42 26.35
N GLU A 448 12.03 41.44 27.63
CA GLU A 448 11.50 42.41 28.60
C GLU A 448 11.65 43.87 28.12
N ASP A 449 12.67 44.15 27.32
CA ASP A 449 12.94 45.47 26.76
C ASP A 449 11.98 45.87 25.63
N GLU A 450 11.41 44.90 24.89
CA GLU A 450 10.38 45.14 23.87
C GLU A 450 9.00 45.37 24.50
N ILE A 451 8.69 44.65 25.58
CA ILE A 451 7.41 44.78 26.30
C ILE A 451 7.38 46.08 27.12
N LYS A 452 8.50 46.44 27.79
CA LYS A 452 8.60 47.67 28.58
C LYS A 452 8.52 48.95 27.75
N LYS A 453 8.82 48.90 26.44
CA LYS A 453 8.66 50.05 25.53
C LYS A 453 7.19 50.42 25.26
N HIS A 454 6.27 49.47 25.42
CA HIS A 454 4.86 49.65 25.06
C HIS A 454 3.90 49.76 26.27
N GLY A 455 4.36 49.43 27.50
CA GLY A 455 3.61 49.69 28.73
C GLY A 455 2.35 48.81 28.88
N ASP A 456 1.21 49.44 29.21
CA ASP A 456 -0.09 48.77 29.49
C ASP A 456 -0.90 48.42 28.23
N ILE A 457 -0.37 48.72 27.03
CA ILE A 457 -0.99 48.45 25.73
C ILE A 457 0.00 47.67 24.86
N LEU A 458 -0.36 46.47 24.41
CA LEU A 458 0.45 45.65 23.52
C LEU A 458 -0.26 45.39 22.21
N THR A 459 0.40 45.63 21.08
CA THR A 459 -0.12 45.30 19.75
C THR A 459 0.68 44.16 19.15
N PHE A 460 0.01 43.05 18.88
CA PHE A 460 0.56 41.91 18.16
C PHE A 460 0.17 41.99 16.68
N MET A 461 1.16 41.94 15.79
CA MET A 461 0.97 41.79 14.35
C MET A 461 1.24 40.34 13.95
N TYR A 462 0.28 39.68 13.30
CA TYR A 462 0.47 38.35 12.73
C TYR A 462 1.44 38.41 11.54
N ARG A 463 2.43 37.52 11.50
CA ARG A 463 3.41 37.44 10.41
C ARG A 463 2.79 36.99 9.08
N SER A 464 1.82 36.09 9.16
CA SER A 464 1.10 35.51 8.02
C SER A 464 0.22 36.56 7.31
N THR A 465 -0.65 37.23 8.06
CA THR A 465 -1.70 38.10 7.48
C THR A 465 -1.43 39.60 7.65
N LYS A 466 -0.38 39.98 8.39
CA LYS A 466 -0.05 41.36 8.81
C LYS A 466 -1.15 42.08 9.59
N ARG A 467 -2.18 41.36 10.04
CA ARG A 467 -3.28 41.93 10.82
C ARG A 467 -2.88 42.09 12.29
N THR A 468 -3.51 43.04 12.97
CA THR A 468 -3.08 43.52 14.30
C THR A 468 -4.13 43.32 15.36
N VAL A 469 -3.72 42.79 16.51
CA VAL A 469 -4.55 42.67 17.72
C VAL A 469 -3.91 43.46 18.84
N THR A 470 -4.68 44.34 19.45
CA THR A 470 -4.24 45.12 20.61
C THR A 470 -4.81 44.52 21.89
N ILE A 471 -3.99 44.38 22.92
CA ILE A 471 -4.38 43.99 24.27
C ILE A 471 -4.10 45.16 25.20
N LYS A 472 -5.12 45.60 25.93
CA LYS A 472 -5.03 46.68 26.92
C LYS A 472 -5.34 46.11 28.30
N THR A 473 -4.58 46.53 29.30
CA THR A 473 -4.82 46.17 30.71
C THR A 473 -5.41 47.35 31.47
N ASP A 474 -6.56 47.15 32.10
CA ASP A 474 -7.12 48.01 33.15
C ASP A 474 -7.01 47.32 34.53
N VAL A 475 -7.30 48.01 35.62
CA VAL A 475 -7.09 47.53 37.02
C VAL A 475 -7.78 46.18 37.32
N GLU A 476 -8.91 45.87 36.67
CA GLU A 476 -9.70 44.65 36.87
C GLU A 476 -10.11 43.93 35.56
N GLN A 477 -9.69 44.45 34.40
CA GLN A 477 -10.16 43.95 33.10
C GLN A 477 -9.05 43.95 32.06
N TYR A 478 -8.98 42.88 31.28
CA TYR A 478 -8.22 42.85 30.03
C TYR A 478 -9.17 43.14 28.88
N SER A 479 -8.78 44.00 27.95
CA SER A 479 -9.53 44.19 26.71
C SER A 479 -8.68 43.87 25.49
N MET A 480 -9.23 43.06 24.59
CA MET A 480 -8.63 42.72 23.32
C MET A 480 -9.42 43.41 22.21
N GLU A 481 -8.74 44.20 21.38
CA GLU A 481 -9.34 44.89 20.24
C GLU A 481 -8.68 44.44 18.93
N ALA A 482 -9.50 44.09 17.94
CA ALA A 482 -9.06 43.66 16.60
C ALA A 482 -10.07 44.08 15.52
N ASP A 483 -9.66 44.02 14.26
CA ASP A 483 -10.50 44.36 13.11
C ASP A 483 -11.37 43.19 12.62
N ASP A 484 -10.96 41.96 12.91
CA ASP A 484 -11.71 40.72 12.64
C ASP A 484 -11.66 39.75 13.83
N PHE A 485 -12.66 38.86 13.90
CA PHE A 485 -12.79 37.89 14.99
C PHE A 485 -11.75 36.75 14.91
N THR A 486 -11.28 36.43 13.71
CA THR A 486 -10.29 35.37 13.46
C THR A 486 -8.98 35.62 14.20
N GLU A 487 -8.58 36.89 14.30
CA GLU A 487 -7.34 37.32 14.94
C GLU A 487 -7.42 37.26 16.46
N ILE A 488 -8.61 37.47 17.04
CA ILE A 488 -8.84 37.44 18.48
C ILE A 488 -8.65 36.02 19.02
N THR A 489 -9.14 35.00 18.31
CA THR A 489 -9.19 33.61 18.81
C THR A 489 -7.84 33.08 19.25
N SER A 490 -6.82 33.14 18.38
CA SER A 490 -5.52 32.53 18.65
C SER A 490 -4.74 33.24 19.76
N ILE A 491 -4.87 34.56 19.87
CA ILE A 491 -4.26 35.34 20.95
C ILE A 491 -5.03 35.15 22.26
N LEU A 492 -6.36 35.09 22.20
CA LEU A 492 -7.20 34.81 23.37
C LEU A 492 -6.86 33.45 23.98
N ASP A 493 -6.76 32.40 23.17
CA ASP A 493 -6.43 31.05 23.63
C ASP A 493 -5.06 31.03 24.33
N ASN A 494 -4.03 31.55 23.66
CA ASN A 494 -2.69 31.66 24.24
C ASN A 494 -2.64 32.48 25.52
N PHE A 495 -3.40 33.58 25.58
CA PHE A 495 -3.47 34.43 26.75
C PHE A 495 -4.13 33.73 27.94
N LEU A 496 -5.25 33.03 27.70
CA LEU A 496 -5.96 32.28 28.74
C LEU A 496 -5.11 31.14 29.30
N ILE A 497 -4.40 30.40 28.45
CA ILE A 497 -3.49 29.31 28.87
C ILE A 497 -2.33 29.86 29.70
N ARG A 498 -1.68 30.94 29.26
CA ARG A 498 -0.56 31.53 30.01
C ARG A 498 -1.00 32.11 31.34
N LEU A 499 -2.20 32.69 31.40
CA LEU A 499 -2.78 33.17 32.65
C LEU A 499 -3.04 31.99 33.60
N SER A 500 -3.69 30.92 33.14
CA SER A 500 -3.97 29.76 33.99
C SER A 500 -2.67 29.10 34.49
N ASP A 501 -1.67 28.92 33.63
CA ASP A 501 -0.35 28.41 34.00
C ASP A 501 0.34 29.29 35.07
N HIS A 502 0.27 30.61 34.93
CA HIS A 502 0.83 31.53 35.90
C HIS A 502 0.14 31.41 37.27
N TYR A 503 -1.20 31.33 37.30
CA TYR A 503 -1.95 31.15 38.55
C TYR A 503 -1.73 29.79 39.19
N ILE A 504 -1.57 28.72 38.39
CA ILE A 504 -1.18 27.38 38.87
C ILE A 504 0.20 27.43 39.52
N ARG A 505 1.18 28.11 38.90
CA ARG A 505 2.53 28.29 39.48
C ARG A 505 2.51 29.09 40.79
N MET A 506 1.57 30.02 40.93
CA MET A 506 1.35 30.79 42.15
C MET A 506 0.51 30.05 43.22
N GLY A 507 0.04 28.83 42.93
CA GLY A 507 -0.68 27.98 43.88
C GLY A 507 -2.17 28.32 44.08
N ILE A 508 -2.76 29.17 43.23
CA ILE A 508 -4.16 29.58 43.31
C ILE A 508 -5.03 28.63 42.47
N LYS A 509 -5.88 27.83 43.13
CA LYS A 509 -6.76 26.84 42.47
C LYS A 509 -8.13 27.40 42.02
N ASP A 510 -8.52 28.58 42.51
CA ASP A 510 -9.84 29.19 42.26
C ASP A 510 -9.82 30.28 41.17
N PHE A 511 -9.02 30.10 40.12
CA PHE A 511 -9.02 31.06 39.00
C PHE A 511 -10.31 30.91 38.18
N ARG A 512 -11.10 31.97 38.12
CA ARG A 512 -12.25 32.11 37.21
C ARG A 512 -12.08 33.37 36.38
N PHE A 513 -12.31 33.23 35.08
CA PHE A 513 -12.41 34.33 34.15
C PHE A 513 -13.85 34.46 33.69
N GLN A 514 -14.33 35.68 33.49
CA GLN A 514 -15.64 35.96 32.91
C GLN A 514 -15.46 36.89 31.72
N ILE A 515 -15.90 36.44 30.55
CA ILE A 515 -15.88 37.27 29.35
C ILE A 515 -17.18 38.08 29.34
N LYS A 516 -17.08 39.41 29.46
CA LYS A 516 -18.24 40.29 29.30
C LYS A 516 -18.55 40.43 27.83
N LEU A 517 -19.68 39.87 27.41
CA LEU A 517 -20.18 39.97 26.05
C LEU A 517 -21.42 40.84 25.98
N ASP A 518 -21.35 41.86 25.12
CA ASP A 518 -22.54 42.59 24.73
C ASP A 518 -23.41 41.72 23.78
N LYS A 519 -24.74 41.80 23.92
CA LYS A 519 -25.68 41.10 23.01
C LYS A 519 -25.44 41.43 21.53
N GLU A 520 -24.89 42.61 21.25
CA GLU A 520 -24.50 43.04 19.91
C GLU A 520 -23.24 42.31 19.41
N PHE A 521 -22.25 42.09 20.29
CA PHE A 521 -21.04 41.34 19.96
C PHE A 521 -21.36 39.88 19.58
N VAL A 522 -22.25 39.23 20.33
CA VAL A 522 -22.70 37.85 20.03
C VAL A 522 -23.40 37.78 18.68
N LYS A 523 -24.30 38.72 18.36
CA LYS A 523 -24.96 38.79 17.05
C LYS A 523 -23.97 38.96 15.91
N GLN A 524 -22.98 39.84 16.09
CA GLN A 524 -21.94 40.09 15.10
C GLN A 524 -21.02 38.87 14.92
N LEU A 525 -20.69 38.17 16.00
CA LEU A 525 -19.91 36.93 15.98
C LEU A 525 -20.64 35.82 15.21
N VAL A 526 -21.90 35.55 15.55
CA VAL A 526 -22.72 34.54 14.85
C VAL A 526 -22.87 34.92 13.37
N HIS A 527 -23.10 36.18 13.05
CA HIS A 527 -23.18 36.63 11.65
C HIS A 527 -21.84 36.42 10.91
N ARG A 528 -20.71 36.73 11.54
CA ARG A 528 -19.39 36.49 10.97
C ARG A 528 -19.14 35.00 10.72
N PHE A 529 -19.49 34.15 11.67
CA PHE A 529 -19.35 32.69 11.55
C PHE A 529 -20.13 32.15 10.35
N LEU A 530 -21.42 32.49 10.25
CA LEU A 530 -22.26 32.06 9.13
C LEU A 530 -21.73 32.57 7.78
N LYS A 531 -21.18 33.78 7.73
CA LYS A 531 -20.51 34.30 6.53
C LYS A 531 -19.24 33.52 6.16
N CYS A 532 -18.48 33.04 7.14
CA CYS A 532 -17.31 32.19 6.90
C CYS A 532 -17.72 30.82 6.36
N VAL A 533 -18.81 30.25 6.87
CA VAL A 533 -19.42 29.01 6.34
C VAL A 533 -19.83 29.19 4.86
N GLU A 534 -20.53 30.28 4.54
CA GLU A 534 -20.94 30.56 3.15
C GLU A 534 -19.75 30.75 2.20
N MET A 535 -18.69 31.41 2.68
CA MET A 535 -17.45 31.62 1.92
C MET A 535 -16.71 30.30 1.65
N HIS A 536 -16.56 29.46 2.68
CA HIS A 536 -15.95 28.14 2.55
C HIS A 536 -16.72 27.26 1.55
N ALA A 537 -18.05 27.18 1.69
CA ALA A 537 -18.90 26.44 0.76
C ALA A 537 -18.80 26.96 -0.68
N LYS A 538 -18.68 28.28 -0.87
CA LYS A 538 -18.53 28.89 -2.20
C LYS A 538 -17.21 28.52 -2.87
N GLU A 539 -16.09 28.59 -2.16
CA GLU A 539 -14.80 28.18 -2.73
C GLU A 539 -14.77 26.67 -3.00
N ARG A 540 -15.46 25.87 -2.18
CA ARG A 540 -15.62 24.44 -2.40
C ARG A 540 -16.46 24.09 -3.63
N ILE A 541 -17.54 24.82 -3.90
CA ILE A 541 -18.32 24.66 -5.14
C ILE A 541 -17.42 24.88 -6.36
N LYS A 542 -16.58 25.94 -6.33
CA LYS A 542 -15.63 26.18 -7.42
C LYS A 542 -14.62 25.06 -7.57
N LEU A 543 -14.10 24.51 -6.46
CA LEU A 543 -13.17 23.38 -6.49
C LEU A 543 -13.82 22.17 -7.17
N LYS A 544 -15.07 21.86 -6.82
CA LYS A 544 -15.83 20.77 -7.43
C LYS A 544 -16.07 20.98 -8.92
N ASP A 545 -16.43 22.20 -9.32
CA ASP A 545 -16.61 22.55 -10.74
C ASP A 545 -15.30 22.35 -11.54
N LEU A 546 -14.15 22.69 -10.96
CA LEU A 546 -12.83 22.47 -11.57
C LEU A 546 -12.44 20.99 -11.61
N GLU A 547 -12.76 20.20 -10.58
CA GLU A 547 -12.53 18.75 -10.56
C GLU A 547 -13.40 18.03 -11.61
N ASP A 548 -14.65 18.46 -11.79
CA ASP A 548 -15.53 17.98 -12.85
C ASP A 548 -15.00 18.37 -14.24
N GLU A 549 -14.50 19.59 -14.42
CA GLU A 549 -13.81 19.98 -15.65
C GLU A 549 -12.57 19.10 -15.90
N LEU A 550 -11.73 18.87 -14.88
CA LEU A 550 -10.55 18.01 -14.98
C LEU A 550 -10.94 16.60 -15.42
N ASN A 551 -11.99 16.02 -14.84
CA ASN A 551 -12.51 14.71 -15.22
C ASN A 551 -12.94 14.66 -16.70
N VAL A 552 -13.59 15.71 -17.20
CA VAL A 552 -13.96 15.82 -18.62
C VAL A 552 -12.72 15.93 -19.50
N ARG A 553 -11.74 16.77 -19.14
CA ARG A 553 -10.48 16.94 -19.89
C ARG A 553 -9.63 15.68 -19.91
N GLN A 554 -9.54 14.96 -18.80
CA GLN A 554 -8.83 13.68 -18.72
C GLN A 554 -9.46 12.64 -19.64
N LYS A 555 -10.79 12.55 -19.68
CA LYS A 555 -11.51 11.66 -20.61
C LYS A 555 -11.26 12.04 -22.06
N GLN A 556 -11.26 13.33 -22.39
CA GLN A 556 -10.92 13.83 -23.73
C GLN A 556 -9.49 13.44 -24.13
N PHE A 557 -8.52 13.68 -23.25
CA PHE A 557 -7.11 13.34 -23.47
C PHE A 557 -6.92 11.83 -23.68
N THR A 558 -7.52 11.00 -22.84
CA THR A 558 -7.46 9.54 -22.95
C THR A 558 -8.07 9.05 -24.27
N LEU A 559 -9.16 9.66 -24.72
CA LEU A 559 -9.81 9.31 -26.00
C LEU A 559 -8.94 9.68 -27.20
N VAL A 560 -8.29 10.85 -27.16
CA VAL A 560 -7.32 11.26 -28.20
C VAL A 560 -6.13 10.30 -28.23
N GLN A 561 -5.55 9.96 -27.07
CA GLN A 561 -4.45 9.00 -26.98
C GLN A 561 -4.84 7.63 -27.54
N ARG A 562 -6.02 7.10 -27.19
CA ARG A 562 -6.50 5.81 -27.73
C ARG A 562 -6.65 5.84 -29.24
N ARG A 563 -7.21 6.92 -29.80
CA ARG A 563 -7.35 7.07 -31.27
C ARG A 563 -6.00 7.15 -31.97
N LEU A 564 -5.05 7.88 -31.37
CA LEU A 564 -3.70 8.05 -31.89
C LEU A 564 -2.93 6.72 -31.88
N LEU A 565 -3.06 5.90 -30.83
CA LEU A 565 -2.52 4.53 -30.78
C LEU A 565 -3.08 3.62 -31.87
N VAL A 566 -4.39 3.68 -32.14
CA VAL A 566 -5.03 2.88 -33.21
C VAL A 566 -4.50 3.30 -34.59
N GLN A 567 -4.29 4.60 -34.82
CA GLN A 567 -3.75 5.09 -36.09
C GLN A 567 -2.26 4.77 -36.28
N TYR A 568 -1.45 4.80 -35.22
CA TYR A 568 -0.07 4.30 -35.30
C TYR A 568 0.00 2.79 -35.53
N GLY A 569 -0.97 2.03 -35.04
CA GLY A 569 -1.06 0.59 -35.25
C GLY A 569 -1.58 0.18 -36.63
N SER A 570 -2.18 1.09 -37.41
CA SER A 570 -2.68 0.78 -38.75
C SER A 570 -1.55 0.79 -39.78
N LEU A 571 -1.52 -0.23 -40.64
CA LEU A 571 -0.65 -0.28 -41.82
C LEU A 571 -1.52 -0.07 -43.07
N PRO A 572 -1.33 1.03 -43.84
CA PRO A 572 -0.38 2.13 -43.65
C PRO A 572 -0.81 3.14 -42.55
N PRO A 573 0.13 3.89 -41.95
CA PRO A 573 -0.18 4.88 -40.92
C PRO A 573 -1.06 6.00 -41.49
N GLY A 574 -2.13 6.35 -40.78
CA GLY A 574 -2.97 7.51 -41.12
C GLY A 574 -2.30 8.84 -40.75
N ASP A 575 -2.80 9.95 -41.31
CA ASP A 575 -2.32 11.30 -40.97
C ASP A 575 -2.59 11.63 -39.49
N CYS A 576 -1.52 11.69 -38.68
CA CYS A 576 -1.59 11.88 -37.23
C CYS A 576 -1.48 13.35 -36.79
N ASP A 577 -1.03 14.27 -37.65
CA ASP A 577 -0.76 15.67 -37.30
C ASP A 577 -1.94 16.39 -36.60
N PRO A 578 -3.21 16.23 -37.04
CA PRO A 578 -4.34 16.88 -36.37
C PRO A 578 -4.59 16.35 -34.96
N LEU A 579 -4.36 15.04 -34.74
CA LEU A 579 -4.54 14.40 -33.43
C LEU A 579 -3.38 14.74 -32.49
N GLU A 580 -2.16 14.87 -33.01
CA GLU A 580 -1.02 15.35 -32.23
C GLU A 580 -1.19 16.80 -31.76
N TYR A 581 -1.70 17.67 -32.64
CA TYR A 581 -2.05 19.04 -32.26
C TYR A 581 -3.13 19.07 -31.16
N LEU A 582 -4.20 18.30 -31.35
CA LEU A 582 -5.29 18.20 -30.36
C LEU A 582 -4.79 17.62 -29.02
N MET A 583 -3.86 16.66 -29.05
CA MET A 583 -3.24 16.10 -27.84
C MET A 583 -2.42 17.15 -27.09
N LYS A 584 -1.64 17.97 -27.80
CA LYS A 584 -0.86 19.07 -27.17
C LYS A 584 -1.78 20.12 -26.53
N ASP A 585 -2.84 20.52 -27.22
CA ASP A 585 -3.79 21.52 -26.72
C ASP A 585 -4.58 21.01 -25.50
N THR A 586 -5.06 19.76 -25.55
CA THR A 586 -5.74 19.12 -24.41
C THR A 586 -4.80 18.94 -23.22
N HIS A 587 -3.53 18.59 -23.44
CA HIS A 587 -2.52 18.52 -22.38
C HIS A 587 -2.27 19.88 -21.72
N GLN A 588 -2.06 20.95 -22.51
CA GLN A 588 -1.85 22.29 -21.97
C GLN A 588 -3.06 22.77 -21.16
N SER A 589 -4.27 22.48 -21.66
CA SER A 589 -5.51 22.78 -20.95
C SER A 589 -5.62 22.01 -19.63
N LEU A 590 -5.24 20.72 -19.63
CA LEU A 590 -5.22 19.90 -18.41
C LEU A 590 -4.26 20.48 -17.37
N ILE A 591 -3.05 20.88 -17.76
CA ILE A 591 -2.08 21.53 -16.84
C ILE A 591 -2.68 22.80 -16.24
N LYS A 592 -3.31 23.65 -17.05
CA LYS A 592 -3.95 24.90 -16.57
C LYS A 592 -5.02 24.64 -15.52
N VAL A 593 -5.89 23.65 -15.77
CA VAL A 593 -6.95 23.26 -14.81
C VAL A 593 -6.32 22.72 -13.52
N VAL A 594 -5.25 21.92 -13.61
CA VAL A 594 -4.55 21.42 -12.42
C VAL A 594 -3.95 22.55 -11.59
N HIS A 595 -3.30 23.55 -12.20
CA HIS A 595 -2.81 24.71 -11.46
C HIS A 595 -3.94 25.49 -10.78
N GLN A 596 -5.06 25.70 -11.48
CA GLN A 596 -6.25 26.34 -10.91
C GLN A 596 -6.85 25.55 -9.73
N ILE A 597 -6.81 24.21 -9.78
CA ILE A 597 -7.23 23.34 -8.68
C ILE A 597 -6.31 23.52 -7.46
N ILE A 598 -5.00 23.61 -7.66
CA ILE A 598 -4.04 23.85 -6.57
C ILE A 598 -4.33 25.20 -5.90
N ASP A 599 -4.45 26.28 -6.68
CA ASP A 599 -4.78 27.61 -6.17
C ASP A 599 -6.13 27.63 -5.42
N CYS A 600 -7.12 26.90 -5.95
CA CYS A 600 -8.44 26.78 -5.35
C CYS A 600 -8.41 25.97 -4.04
N LYS A 601 -7.62 24.88 -3.97
CA LYS A 601 -7.41 24.11 -2.73
C LYS A 601 -6.77 24.97 -1.65
N GLU A 602 -5.80 25.81 -1.98
CA GLU A 602 -5.23 26.77 -1.05
C GLU A 602 -6.26 27.81 -0.58
N ALA A 603 -7.12 28.29 -1.47
CA ALA A 603 -8.20 29.21 -1.12
C ALA A 603 -9.25 28.57 -0.19
N VAL A 604 -9.60 27.30 -0.43
CA VAL A 604 -10.48 26.52 0.46
C VAL A 604 -9.83 26.34 1.83
N CYS A 605 -8.54 25.99 1.88
CA CYS A 605 -7.78 25.86 3.13
C CYS A 605 -7.77 27.18 3.93
N ARG A 606 -7.56 28.33 3.26
CA ARG A 606 -7.63 29.66 3.88
C ARG A 606 -9.03 29.95 4.44
N ALA A 607 -10.08 29.71 3.66
CA ALA A 607 -11.46 29.91 4.12
C ALA A 607 -11.84 28.98 5.29
N GLY A 608 -11.36 27.73 5.28
CA GLY A 608 -11.55 26.75 6.35
C GLY A 608 -10.83 27.17 7.64
N SER A 609 -9.63 27.73 7.53
CA SER A 609 -8.87 28.25 8.67
C SER A 609 -9.61 29.40 9.35
N SER A 610 -10.16 30.34 8.57
CA SER A 610 -11.01 31.41 9.10
C SER A 610 -12.28 30.88 9.79
N LEU A 611 -12.93 29.88 9.20
CA LEU A 611 -14.11 29.21 9.77
C LEU A 611 -13.79 28.55 11.12
N THR A 612 -12.70 27.79 11.18
CA THR A 612 -12.20 27.12 12.38
C THR A 612 -11.93 28.14 13.50
N SER A 613 -11.24 29.22 13.15
CA SER A 613 -10.88 30.29 14.10
C SER A 613 -12.12 30.94 14.74
N VAL A 614 -13.13 31.27 13.93
CA VAL A 614 -14.37 31.85 14.46
C VAL A 614 -15.20 30.80 15.21
N GLY A 615 -15.19 29.55 14.76
CA GLY A 615 -15.86 28.44 15.43
C GLY A 615 -15.30 28.17 16.83
N HIS A 616 -13.98 28.13 17.00
CA HIS A 616 -13.33 28.01 18.30
C HIS A 616 -13.68 29.18 19.23
N LEU A 617 -13.76 30.40 18.71
CA LEU A 617 -14.20 31.55 19.51
C LEU A 617 -15.64 31.38 20.01
N ILE A 618 -16.55 30.87 19.18
CA ILE A 618 -17.92 30.55 19.59
C ILE A 618 -17.93 29.50 20.70
N ILE A 619 -17.14 28.43 20.55
CA ILE A 619 -17.05 27.36 21.56
C ILE A 619 -16.48 27.92 22.88
N TYR A 620 -15.43 28.73 22.84
CA TYR A 620 -14.85 29.37 24.02
C TYR A 620 -15.86 30.26 24.74
N VAL A 621 -16.62 31.03 23.97
CA VAL A 621 -17.70 31.84 24.53
C VAL A 621 -18.77 30.93 25.15
N LEU A 622 -19.26 29.90 24.45
CA LEU A 622 -20.29 29.00 24.98
C LEU A 622 -19.85 28.28 26.26
N LYS A 623 -18.57 27.85 26.34
CA LYS A 623 -17.96 27.26 27.55
C LYS A 623 -18.03 28.16 28.78
N GLN A 624 -18.09 29.48 28.59
CA GLN A 624 -18.14 30.44 29.69
C GLN A 624 -19.57 30.73 30.18
N PHE A 625 -20.56 30.70 29.29
CA PHE A 625 -21.93 31.08 29.63
C PHE A 625 -22.84 29.89 29.95
N SER A 626 -22.57 28.69 29.42
CA SER A 626 -23.38 27.50 29.70
C SER A 626 -22.75 26.68 30.84
N GLN A 627 -23.54 26.36 31.87
CA GLN A 627 -23.10 25.48 32.97
C GLN A 627 -23.14 23.98 32.60
N ASP A 628 -23.76 23.64 31.47
CA ASP A 628 -24.00 22.26 31.05
C ASP A 628 -22.88 21.77 30.12
N ASP A 629 -21.82 21.23 30.72
CA ASP A 629 -20.59 20.77 30.05
C ASP A 629 -20.88 19.74 28.95
N LEU A 630 -21.91 18.91 29.13
CA LEU A 630 -22.31 17.88 28.15
C LEU A 630 -22.84 18.46 26.84
N LYS A 631 -23.69 19.51 26.93
CA LYS A 631 -24.20 20.19 25.72
C LYS A 631 -23.07 20.84 24.94
N ILE A 632 -22.10 21.42 25.65
CA ILE A 632 -20.93 22.05 25.03
C ILE A 632 -20.08 20.99 24.32
N THR A 633 -19.77 19.86 24.98
CA THR A 633 -19.01 18.79 24.35
C THR A 633 -19.71 18.25 23.10
N LEU A 634 -21.04 18.11 23.13
CA LEU A 634 -21.80 17.67 21.96
C LEU A 634 -21.75 18.69 20.82
N VAL A 635 -21.75 19.99 21.11
CA VAL A 635 -21.63 21.05 20.09
C VAL A 635 -20.22 21.15 19.54
N GLU A 636 -19.20 20.96 20.38
CA GLU A 636 -17.79 20.89 19.95
C GLU A 636 -17.58 19.72 18.98
N GLU A 637 -18.11 18.54 19.31
CA GLU A 637 -18.08 17.38 18.41
C GLU A 637 -18.97 17.57 17.16
N MET A 638 -20.15 18.19 17.29
CA MET A 638 -21.03 18.51 16.14
C MET A 638 -20.32 19.39 15.12
N LEU A 639 -19.60 20.41 15.59
CA LEU A 639 -18.91 21.36 14.72
C LEU A 639 -17.65 20.75 14.11
N SER A 640 -17.10 19.66 14.67
CA SER A 640 -15.98 18.86 14.14
C SER A 640 -14.86 19.69 13.50
N LEU A 641 -14.54 20.84 14.10
CA LEU A 641 -13.67 21.86 13.52
C LEU A 641 -12.22 21.38 13.32
N GLY A 642 -11.82 20.33 14.01
CA GLY A 642 -10.51 19.68 13.85
C GLY A 642 -10.40 18.74 12.64
N SER A 643 -11.51 18.36 12.00
CA SER A 643 -11.57 17.38 10.89
C SER A 643 -11.71 18.02 9.50
N LEU A 644 -11.65 19.36 9.40
CA LEU A 644 -11.84 20.11 8.15
C LEU A 644 -10.89 19.74 7.01
N TYR A 645 -9.80 19.03 7.30
CA TYR A 645 -8.73 18.69 6.36
C TYR A 645 -8.66 17.19 6.02
N GLU A 646 -9.60 16.37 6.47
CA GLU A 646 -9.63 14.96 6.07
C GLU A 646 -10.10 14.81 4.61
N HIS A 647 -9.27 14.21 3.76
CA HIS A 647 -9.53 14.06 2.32
C HIS A 647 -10.80 13.26 1.96
N TYR A 648 -11.41 12.58 2.93
CA TYR A 648 -12.51 11.66 2.72
C TYR A 648 -13.86 12.16 3.22
N GLN A 649 -13.89 13.15 4.13
CA GLN A 649 -15.12 13.61 4.75
C GLN A 649 -15.29 15.11 4.61
N GLU A 650 -16.41 15.49 4.01
CA GLU A 650 -16.71 16.86 3.68
C GLU A 650 -17.43 17.53 4.88
N TRP A 651 -16.85 18.61 5.42
CA TRP A 651 -17.29 19.23 6.68
C TRP A 651 -18.76 19.65 6.67
N GLU A 652 -19.23 20.37 5.64
CA GLU A 652 -20.63 20.79 5.56
C GLU A 652 -21.60 19.60 5.58
N GLU A 653 -21.19 18.45 5.04
CA GLU A 653 -22.02 17.26 4.98
C GLU A 653 -22.10 16.58 6.34
N ALA A 654 -20.94 16.42 7.01
CA ALA A 654 -20.83 15.89 8.35
C ALA A 654 -21.63 16.72 9.37
N VAL A 655 -21.43 18.04 9.35
CA VAL A 655 -22.11 18.95 10.28
C VAL A 655 -23.60 19.02 10.00
N THR A 656 -24.05 18.94 8.74
CA THR A 656 -25.49 18.92 8.43
C THR A 656 -26.18 17.71 9.07
N GLN A 657 -25.57 16.53 9.03
CA GLN A 657 -26.13 15.33 9.66
C GLN A 657 -26.17 15.47 11.18
N ALA A 658 -25.07 15.95 11.78
CA ALA A 658 -24.98 16.17 13.23
C ALA A 658 -26.00 17.22 13.72
N VAL A 659 -26.16 18.33 12.97
CA VAL A 659 -27.14 19.40 13.24
C VAL A 659 -28.57 18.87 13.19
N SER A 660 -28.90 18.10 12.14
CA SER A 660 -30.23 17.48 12.01
C SER A 660 -30.53 16.53 13.17
N TYR A 661 -29.56 15.74 13.61
CA TYR A 661 -29.68 14.85 14.75
C TYR A 661 -29.91 15.62 16.06
N ILE A 662 -29.06 16.61 16.34
CA ILE A 662 -29.13 17.44 17.56
C ILE A 662 -30.44 18.24 17.65
N LEU A 663 -30.92 18.80 16.54
CA LEU A 663 -32.21 19.51 16.51
C LEU A 663 -33.40 18.60 16.81
N ASN A 664 -33.33 17.34 16.35
CA ASN A 664 -34.41 16.37 16.53
C ASN A 664 -34.43 15.78 17.95
N ASN A 665 -33.25 15.48 18.51
CA ASN A 665 -33.15 14.74 19.77
C ASN A 665 -32.96 15.65 20.99
N LEU A 666 -32.12 16.70 20.91
CA LEU A 666 -31.79 17.56 22.06
C LEU A 666 -32.72 18.77 22.20
N PHE A 667 -33.00 19.49 21.12
CA PHE A 667 -33.80 20.73 21.19
C PHE A 667 -35.31 20.53 20.96
N LYS A 668 -35.77 19.27 20.81
CA LYS A 668 -37.16 18.82 20.60
C LYS A 668 -38.05 19.90 19.95
N ASN A 669 -37.74 20.21 18.69
CA ASN A 669 -38.51 21.20 17.94
C ASN A 669 -40.00 20.82 17.85
N THR A 670 -40.89 21.79 18.03
CA THR A 670 -42.34 21.62 17.81
C THR A 670 -42.64 21.14 16.39
N GLU A 671 -43.74 20.41 16.18
CA GLU A 671 -44.08 19.82 14.86
C GLU A 671 -44.08 20.81 13.69
N LYS A 672 -44.33 22.11 13.95
CA LYS A 672 -44.27 23.19 12.96
C LYS A 672 -42.85 23.55 12.49
N ASP A 673 -41.85 23.30 13.32
CA ASP A 673 -40.44 23.52 12.98
C ASP A 673 -39.87 22.31 12.21
N LYS A 674 -40.38 21.09 12.47
CA LYS A 674 -40.04 19.88 11.69
C LYS A 674 -40.48 19.97 10.23
N GLU A 675 -41.64 20.57 9.93
CA GLU A 675 -42.11 20.77 8.54
C GLU A 675 -41.32 21.85 7.78
N LYS A 676 -40.86 22.92 8.45
CA LYS A 676 -40.02 23.96 7.81
C LYS A 676 -38.58 23.52 7.57
N LEU A 677 -38.13 22.48 8.28
CA LEU A 677 -36.76 21.96 8.30
C LEU A 677 -36.67 20.55 7.70
N ALA A 678 -37.55 20.23 6.74
CA ALA A 678 -37.59 18.94 6.06
C ALA A 678 -36.18 18.43 5.68
N PRO A 679 -35.91 17.12 5.83
CA PRO A 679 -34.59 16.54 5.60
C PRO A 679 -34.10 16.88 4.20
N VAL A 680 -32.77 17.04 4.10
CA VAL A 680 -32.06 17.35 2.87
C VAL A 680 -32.58 16.42 1.76
N THR A 681 -33.22 17.01 0.74
CA THR A 681 -33.64 16.29 -0.48
C THR A 681 -32.43 15.61 -1.12
N GLU A 682 -32.63 14.56 -1.93
CA GLU A 682 -31.61 13.74 -2.63
C GLU A 682 -30.52 14.49 -3.46
N GLN A 683 -30.56 15.83 -3.48
CA GLN A 683 -29.54 16.69 -4.07
C GLN A 683 -28.40 16.97 -3.08
N GLY A 684 -27.16 17.02 -3.57
CA GLY A 684 -25.97 17.31 -2.77
C GLY A 684 -26.09 18.56 -1.89
N ILE A 685 -25.46 18.51 -0.72
CA ILE A 685 -25.56 19.53 0.34
C ILE A 685 -25.00 20.89 -0.13
N LEU A 686 -24.06 20.88 -1.07
CA LEU A 686 -23.50 22.06 -1.75
C LEU A 686 -24.48 22.79 -2.68
N SER A 687 -25.72 22.30 -2.89
CA SER A 687 -26.71 23.04 -3.67
C SER A 687 -27.10 24.35 -2.97
N HIS A 688 -27.27 25.43 -3.74
CA HIS A 688 -27.53 26.78 -3.22
C HIS A 688 -28.80 26.88 -2.35
N ILE A 689 -29.73 25.93 -2.47
CA ILE A 689 -30.94 25.83 -1.65
C ILE A 689 -30.64 25.14 -0.32
N ASN A 690 -29.86 24.05 -0.34
CA ASN A 690 -29.49 23.30 0.85
C ASN A 690 -28.53 24.08 1.75
N LEU A 691 -27.56 24.82 1.18
CA LEU A 691 -26.66 25.69 1.95
C LEU A 691 -27.43 26.76 2.75
N LYS A 692 -28.44 27.40 2.14
CA LYS A 692 -29.29 28.39 2.84
C LYS A 692 -30.14 27.76 3.94
N ARG A 693 -30.53 26.50 3.82
CA ARG A 693 -31.25 25.77 4.87
C ARG A 693 -30.31 25.40 6.01
N PHE A 694 -29.12 24.90 5.70
CA PHE A 694 -28.06 24.58 6.66
C PHE A 694 -27.67 25.80 7.51
N VAL A 695 -27.36 26.93 6.87
CA VAL A 695 -27.03 28.20 7.55
C VAL A 695 -28.16 28.66 8.50
N LYS A 696 -29.43 28.44 8.12
CA LYS A 696 -30.58 28.76 8.98
C LYS A 696 -30.70 27.81 10.17
N GLN A 697 -30.48 26.51 9.98
CA GLN A 697 -30.48 25.53 11.07
C GLN A 697 -29.37 25.83 12.08
N MET A 698 -28.16 26.09 11.60
CA MET A 698 -27.02 26.50 12.42
C MET A 698 -27.31 27.76 13.22
N LYS A 699 -27.88 28.78 12.57
CA LYS A 699 -28.30 30.00 13.25
C LYS A 699 -29.29 29.73 14.37
N MET A 700 -30.29 28.88 14.13
CA MET A 700 -31.31 28.55 15.13
C MET A 700 -30.72 27.85 16.36
N ILE A 701 -29.75 26.95 16.19
CA ILE A 701 -29.07 26.30 17.32
C ILE A 701 -28.28 27.34 18.13
N LEU A 702 -27.45 28.15 17.45
CA LEU A 702 -26.63 29.14 18.12
C LEU A 702 -27.49 30.18 18.85
N ASP A 703 -28.54 30.70 18.20
CA ASP A 703 -29.45 31.68 18.81
C ASP A 703 -30.17 31.09 20.04
N LYS A 704 -30.57 29.81 20.01
CA LYS A 704 -31.18 29.12 21.17
C LYS A 704 -30.19 28.94 22.33
N MET A 705 -28.97 28.48 22.04
CA MET A 705 -27.92 28.30 23.05
C MET A 705 -27.54 29.61 23.72
N PHE A 706 -27.38 30.68 22.93
CA PHE A 706 -27.08 32.00 23.47
C PHE A 706 -28.27 32.54 24.28
N SER A 707 -29.52 32.31 23.87
CA SER A 707 -30.70 32.72 24.63
C SER A 707 -30.83 31.99 25.97
N GLU A 708 -30.63 30.66 26.00
CA GLU A 708 -30.59 29.86 27.25
C GLU A 708 -29.45 30.32 28.19
N ALA A 709 -28.29 30.67 27.62
CA ALA A 709 -27.16 31.24 28.37
C ALA A 709 -27.51 32.60 29.02
N PHE A 710 -28.24 33.47 28.31
CA PHE A 710 -28.64 34.78 28.85
C PHE A 710 -29.83 34.72 29.83
N GLU A 711 -30.71 33.72 29.71
CA GLU A 711 -31.87 33.55 30.62
C GLU A 711 -31.46 32.94 31.98
N ASN A 712 -30.42 32.11 32.02
CA ASN A 712 -29.91 31.50 33.26
C ASN A 712 -29.16 32.48 34.18
N ASP A 713 -28.79 33.68 33.70
CA ASP A 713 -28.19 34.74 34.55
C ASP A 713 -29.25 35.46 35.42
N ASP A 714 -30.53 35.43 35.03
CA ASP A 714 -31.62 36.14 35.74
C ASP A 714 -32.56 35.21 36.56
N ALA A 715 -32.48 33.88 36.38
CA ALA A 715 -33.35 32.93 37.08
C ALA A 715 -32.58 31.99 38.01
N GLY A 716 -32.88 32.05 39.31
CA GLY A 716 -32.33 31.15 40.31
C GLY A 716 -32.65 29.69 40.03
N LYS A 717 -31.59 28.88 39.92
CA LYS A 717 -31.47 27.42 40.09
C LYS A 717 -32.78 26.61 39.94
N THR A 718 -32.97 26.00 38.78
CA THR A 718 -33.73 24.76 38.64
C THR A 718 -32.88 23.72 37.91
N ASP A 719 -32.36 22.74 38.65
CA ASP A 719 -31.69 21.54 38.17
C ASP A 719 -32.71 20.63 37.46
N ASP A 720 -32.85 20.75 36.13
CA ASP A 720 -33.43 19.68 35.34
C ASP A 720 -32.31 18.76 34.84
N LYS A 721 -32.10 17.67 35.60
CA LYS A 721 -31.23 16.56 35.24
C LYS A 721 -31.71 15.94 33.93
N VAL A 722 -30.99 16.21 32.84
CA VAL A 722 -31.09 15.41 31.61
C VAL A 722 -30.65 13.98 31.94
N THR A 723 -31.51 13.03 31.62
CA THR A 723 -31.35 11.58 31.81
C THR A 723 -30.15 11.06 31.02
N ARG A 724 -28.98 11.14 31.65
CA ARG A 724 -27.73 10.45 31.30
C ARG A 724 -27.97 8.95 31.32
N ILE A 725 -27.71 8.23 30.22
CA ILE A 725 -27.00 6.93 30.15
C ILE A 725 -27.50 6.03 29.00
N GLU A 726 -28.78 6.02 28.61
CA GLU A 726 -29.25 5.05 27.59
C GLU A 726 -29.12 5.51 26.13
N GLU A 727 -29.25 6.82 25.84
CA GLU A 727 -29.12 7.34 24.46
C GLU A 727 -27.66 7.46 23.98
N LEU A 728 -26.68 7.25 24.86
CA LEU A 728 -25.26 7.54 24.58
C LEU A 728 -24.54 6.42 23.81
N VAL A 729 -25.08 5.20 23.83
CA VAL A 729 -24.49 4.02 23.14
C VAL A 729 -24.84 3.99 21.65
N GLU A 730 -25.85 4.75 21.21
CA GLU A 730 -26.17 4.88 19.77
C GLU A 730 -25.41 6.02 19.08
N VAL A 731 -24.69 6.86 19.82
CA VAL A 731 -24.05 8.09 19.31
C VAL A 731 -22.53 7.96 19.11
N ILE A 732 -21.87 7.01 19.78
CA ILE A 732 -20.46 6.64 19.58
C ILE A 732 -20.43 5.29 18.86
#